data_AF-A0A956KNA3-F1
#
_entry.id   AF-A0A956KNA3-F1
#
_cell.length_a   1.000
_cell.length_b   1.000
_cell.length_c   1.000
_cell.angle_alpha   90.00
_cell.angle_beta   90.00
_cell.angle_gamma   90.00
#
_symmetry.space_group_name_H-M   'P 1'
#
loop_
_entity.id
_entity.type
_entity.pdbx_description
1 polymer ?
#
loop_
_entity_poly.entity_id
_entity_poly.type
_entity_poly.pdbx_seq_one_letter_code
_entity_poly.pdbx_strand_id
1 'polypeptide(L)'
;MTVARSSLFASSLLSLGLLVACGDDGRPSDDDGITTDDIGTSDTVGTSDTESSTTFGTDIDTTTGCDNPCGDECCGDGEVCNQDTQTCELDCGDDEPCGDPAMCCGAGELCYAGGCIVPGDPCQVGVCATDTETGCKENEVCDGELGLCVPDIANSNCTYQPEAGVFDPVPRFTWGVRKNRNCMTDADCQKEEVCTAGTCAVTWPHITPEADDNPNHYQAVSTPAVGDLDGDCIPEIVFNTYNGQNYTTNGILRAIRGDTGAKVWTFSDANYRSDSGATPAIGDLNYDGIPEVINPGQGSWLYAVDNQGNFLWQSDNYAGSGKSGSPSLANMDLQGDAEVVYGRTIFDSQGSLIWQGTGHEGNNGSVGKLSCVADLDGDLRPEVIAGGTAWHFTGTVGTDFMGSQLWTNGTDGFCGIADFQLDGIPEVVVVRSNAIDILDGVTGTKLAGIAIAGGGAGGPPNIADFDGDGFPDIGTAGGNNYVVVQFDGINTMTQLWQADTKDGSSQRTGSSVFDFDGDGRSEVIYGDEWYLRIYPGVEPDCTLNPPGPGCDGNMTDAEILFIDINSSRTRAEYPVIADVDGDFKAEIILSTNNESSQGNIGDAGIEVFEDRLDNWVGTLPIWNQHTYHVTNIDAKGGVPLVEENNWEVPMNKPHNSYRRNSQGAVENCAPDLVLQDLEQVGMCLADVTIKVRVCNQGCLGVGPGVKVTFSEEDAGVLGTVETDAAIAAGACQTVEITVPSPGNPPFHVSATVDDDGMGMGALNECIEDNNSIGPKEMCISIG
;
A
#
# COMPACT_ATOMS: atom_id res chain seq x y z
N MET A 1 39.48 -3.88 3.51
CA MET A 1 40.30 -4.94 4.14
C MET A 1 39.60 -6.25 3.82
N THR A 2 40.28 -7.23 3.22
CA THR A 2 39.62 -8.27 2.41
C THR A 2 39.03 -9.43 3.23
N VAL A 3 37.74 -9.72 3.05
CA VAL A 3 37.15 -11.05 3.30
C VAL A 3 36.22 -11.36 2.13
N ALA A 4 36.59 -12.35 1.31
CA ALA A 4 35.72 -12.86 0.25
C ALA A 4 34.89 -14.04 0.79
N ARG A 5 33.59 -14.08 0.46
CA ARG A 5 32.80 -15.32 0.51
C ARG A 5 32.70 -15.87 -0.91
N SER A 6 33.11 -17.12 -1.07
CA SER A 6 33.06 -17.85 -2.35
C SER A 6 32.27 -19.14 -2.15
N SER A 7 31.11 -19.24 -2.81
CA SER A 7 30.27 -20.43 -2.82
C SER A 7 30.14 -20.95 -4.24
N LEU A 8 30.96 -21.95 -4.60
CA LEU A 8 30.73 -22.74 -5.81
C LEU A 8 29.61 -23.76 -5.53
N PHE A 9 28.55 -23.73 -6.32
CA PHE A 9 27.69 -24.90 -6.49
C PHE A 9 27.99 -25.58 -7.83
N ALA A 10 28.29 -26.88 -7.75
CA ALA A 10 28.60 -27.71 -8.91
C ALA A 10 27.45 -28.68 -9.18
N SER A 11 26.90 -28.63 -10.39
CA SER A 11 25.82 -29.52 -10.85
C SER A 11 26.24 -30.98 -10.80
N SER A 12 25.34 -31.88 -10.37
CA SER A 12 25.46 -33.31 -10.69
C SER A 12 24.11 -34.00 -10.73
N LEU A 13 23.69 -34.42 -11.93
CA LEU A 13 22.59 -35.37 -12.11
C LEU A 13 23.00 -36.75 -11.57
N LEU A 14 22.08 -37.44 -10.90
CA LEU A 14 22.00 -38.91 -11.00
C LEU A 14 20.62 -39.42 -10.61
N SER A 15 19.98 -40.11 -11.54
CA SER A 15 18.71 -40.82 -11.34
C SER A 15 18.95 -42.23 -10.80
N LEU A 16 18.10 -42.70 -9.89
CA LEU A 16 17.76 -44.12 -9.74
C LEU A 16 16.46 -44.27 -8.92
N GLY A 17 15.43 -44.88 -9.50
CA GLY A 17 14.21 -45.23 -8.76
C GLY A 17 14.24 -46.66 -8.22
N LEU A 18 13.39 -46.96 -7.25
CA LEU A 18 12.91 -48.32 -6.98
C LEU A 18 11.50 -48.30 -6.35
N LEU A 19 10.66 -49.26 -6.75
CA LEU A 19 9.30 -49.46 -6.23
C LEU A 19 9.26 -50.36 -4.98
N VAL A 20 8.04 -50.48 -4.41
CA VAL A 20 7.48 -51.58 -3.60
C VAL A 20 7.56 -51.40 -2.07
N ALA A 21 6.51 -51.62 -1.24
CA ALA A 21 5.03 -51.60 -1.38
C ALA A 21 4.38 -51.86 0.01
N CYS A 22 3.05 -51.66 0.08
CA CYS A 22 2.08 -52.26 1.03
C CYS A 22 2.03 -51.78 2.49
N GLY A 23 0.82 -51.37 2.90
CA GLY A 23 0.40 -51.10 4.29
C GLY A 23 -1.02 -50.53 4.28
N ASP A 24 -2.03 -51.40 4.26
CA ASP A 24 -3.44 -51.10 3.96
C ASP A 24 -4.31 -51.02 5.24
N ASP A 25 -5.51 -50.45 5.11
CA ASP A 25 -6.67 -50.47 6.05
C ASP A 25 -6.49 -49.89 7.49
N GLY A 26 -7.44 -49.18 8.09
CA GLY A 26 -8.77 -48.71 7.64
C GLY A 26 -9.58 -48.02 8.77
N ARG A 27 -10.54 -47.16 8.39
CA ARG A 27 -11.64 -46.62 9.24
C ARG A 27 -12.92 -47.48 9.02
N PRO A 28 -14.08 -47.25 9.68
CA PRO A 28 -14.39 -46.82 11.07
C PRO A 28 -15.45 -47.77 11.74
N SER A 29 -15.91 -47.50 12.97
CA SER A 29 -17.35 -47.49 13.38
C SER A 29 -17.59 -47.45 14.91
N ASP A 30 -18.44 -46.49 15.30
CA ASP A 30 -19.64 -46.53 16.16
C ASP A 30 -19.71 -47.17 17.58
N ASP A 31 -20.42 -46.40 18.43
CA ASP A 31 -21.44 -46.75 19.42
C ASP A 31 -21.14 -47.09 20.91
N ASP A 32 -21.74 -46.22 21.75
CA ASP A 32 -22.58 -46.45 22.94
C ASP A 32 -22.09 -47.19 24.21
N GLY A 33 -22.51 -46.62 25.37
CA GLY A 33 -23.14 -47.46 26.41
C GLY A 33 -22.53 -47.55 27.82
N ILE A 34 -22.66 -46.49 28.62
CA ILE A 34 -23.29 -46.41 29.98
C ILE A 34 -23.25 -47.61 30.99
N THR A 35 -23.29 -47.24 32.30
CA THR A 35 -23.44 -48.05 33.56
C THR A 35 -22.21 -48.84 34.03
N THR A 36 -21.51 -48.44 35.10
CA THR A 36 -21.82 -48.33 36.56
C THR A 36 -21.80 -49.65 37.33
N ASP A 37 -21.01 -49.65 38.42
CA ASP A 37 -21.32 -50.15 39.78
C ASP A 37 -20.06 -50.70 40.47
N ASP A 38 -19.92 -50.78 41.80
CA ASP A 38 -20.37 -49.96 42.95
C ASP A 38 -19.81 -50.66 44.20
N ILE A 39 -19.18 -49.96 45.15
CA ILE A 39 -18.96 -50.45 46.54
C ILE A 39 -19.02 -49.25 47.50
N GLY A 40 -20.13 -49.16 48.25
CA GLY A 40 -20.31 -48.21 49.37
C GLY A 40 -19.44 -48.49 50.61
N THR A 41 -19.68 -47.87 51.77
CA THR A 41 -21.00 -47.74 52.43
C THR A 41 -20.97 -46.83 53.67
N SER A 42 -22.15 -46.28 54.04
CA SER A 42 -22.67 -46.10 55.44
C SER A 42 -22.05 -44.97 56.31
N ASP A 43 -22.73 -44.21 57.21
CA ASP A 43 -24.14 -43.91 57.59
C ASP A 43 -24.11 -42.76 58.66
N THR A 44 -25.13 -41.99 59.10
CA THR A 44 -26.56 -41.75 58.75
C THR A 44 -27.06 -40.43 59.40
N VAL A 45 -28.01 -39.72 58.75
CA VAL A 45 -29.23 -39.02 59.30
C VAL A 45 -29.15 -38.21 60.63
N GLY A 46 -29.71 -36.97 60.67
CA GLY A 46 -30.24 -36.46 61.96
C GLY A 46 -30.70 -35.01 62.27
N THR A 47 -31.51 -34.35 61.42
CA THR A 47 -32.56 -33.33 61.83
C THR A 47 -32.22 -32.03 62.62
N SER A 48 -33.19 -31.11 62.64
CA SER A 48 -33.16 -29.71 63.12
C SER A 48 -33.40 -29.51 64.64
N ASP A 49 -33.10 -28.30 65.16
CA ASP A 49 -34.12 -27.35 65.66
C ASP A 49 -33.52 -25.99 66.10
N THR A 50 -34.39 -24.98 66.26
CA THR A 50 -34.11 -23.52 66.41
C THR A 50 -34.20 -22.98 67.85
N GLU A 51 -33.93 -21.66 68.01
CA GLU A 51 -34.05 -20.77 69.21
C GLU A 51 -32.73 -20.56 70.01
N SER A 52 -32.43 -19.39 70.63
CA SER A 52 -32.90 -17.99 70.45
C SER A 52 -32.07 -17.00 71.31
N SER A 53 -31.71 -15.83 70.73
CA SER A 53 -31.47 -14.52 71.38
C SER A 53 -30.25 -14.23 72.31
N THR A 54 -29.56 -13.11 71.99
CA THR A 54 -28.78 -12.19 72.88
C THR A 54 -27.54 -12.75 73.63
N THR A 55 -26.37 -12.09 73.66
CA THR A 55 -26.14 -10.68 74.03
C THR A 55 -24.73 -10.20 73.56
N PHE A 56 -24.55 -8.87 73.40
CA PHE A 56 -23.28 -8.13 73.22
C PHE A 56 -21.96 -8.82 73.61
N GLY A 57 -20.95 -8.70 72.74
CA GLY A 57 -19.55 -8.95 73.09
C GLY A 57 -18.56 -8.70 71.96
N THR A 58 -17.94 -7.52 71.98
CA THR A 58 -16.63 -7.13 71.39
C THR A 58 -16.37 -7.32 69.90
N ASP A 59 -15.91 -6.25 69.26
CA ASP A 59 -15.05 -6.31 68.08
C ASP A 59 -13.93 -7.32 68.31
N ILE A 60 -13.87 -8.34 67.45
CA ILE A 60 -12.66 -9.11 67.24
C ILE A 60 -12.17 -8.70 65.86
N ASP A 61 -11.31 -7.70 65.91
CA ASP A 61 -10.27 -7.43 64.92
C ASP A 61 -9.65 -8.76 64.45
N THR A 62 -9.90 -9.11 63.18
CA THR A 62 -9.41 -10.34 62.56
C THR A 62 -7.97 -10.23 62.05
N THR A 63 -7.29 -9.08 62.23
CA THR A 63 -5.89 -8.90 61.81
C THR A 63 -4.88 -9.60 62.75
N THR A 64 -5.30 -10.18 63.88
CA THR A 64 -4.38 -10.91 64.79
C THR A 64 -3.93 -12.27 64.22
N GLY A 65 -2.95 -12.20 63.32
CA GLY A 65 -2.41 -13.30 62.52
C GLY A 65 -1.93 -12.84 61.14
N CYS A 66 -2.19 -11.58 60.79
CA CYS A 66 -1.83 -10.94 59.53
C CYS A 66 -0.41 -10.39 59.58
N ASP A 67 0.55 -11.03 58.90
CA ASP A 67 1.91 -10.50 58.79
C ASP A 67 2.01 -9.35 57.76
N ASN A 68 1.04 -9.24 56.83
CA ASN A 68 0.93 -8.16 55.85
C ASN A 68 -0.54 -7.70 55.61
N PRO A 69 -1.08 -6.76 56.42
CA PRO A 69 -2.46 -6.29 56.30
C PRO A 69 -2.65 -5.26 55.17
N CYS A 70 -3.75 -5.38 54.41
CA CYS A 70 -4.11 -4.46 53.35
C CYS A 70 -5.62 -4.21 53.30
N GLY A 71 -6.04 -2.97 53.53
CA GLY A 71 -7.46 -2.65 53.68
C GLY A 71 -8.13 -3.50 54.76
N ASP A 72 -9.20 -4.21 54.38
CA ASP A 72 -9.91 -5.19 55.21
C ASP A 72 -9.39 -6.64 55.05
N GLU A 73 -8.37 -6.88 54.21
CA GLU A 73 -7.80 -8.20 53.87
C GLU A 73 -6.34 -8.39 54.34
N CYS A 74 -5.80 -9.59 54.10
CA CYS A 74 -4.44 -10.00 54.47
C CYS A 74 -3.76 -10.65 53.28
N CYS A 75 -2.63 -10.09 52.85
CA CYS A 75 -1.91 -10.55 51.67
C CYS A 75 -1.24 -11.91 51.91
N GLY A 76 -1.17 -12.71 50.84
CA GLY A 76 -0.57 -14.04 50.83
C GLY A 76 0.96 -14.03 50.88
N ASP A 77 1.54 -15.24 50.96
CA ASP A 77 2.98 -15.44 50.84
C ASP A 77 3.45 -15.02 49.43
N GLY A 78 4.16 -13.90 49.33
CA GLY A 78 4.64 -13.33 48.07
C GLY A 78 3.81 -12.16 47.53
N GLU A 79 2.90 -11.61 48.33
CA GLU A 79 2.12 -10.41 48.00
C GLU A 79 2.46 -9.27 48.98
N VAL A 80 2.51 -8.05 48.45
CA VAL A 80 2.61 -6.79 49.21
C VAL A 80 1.29 -6.03 49.16
N CYS A 81 1.00 -5.32 50.26
CA CYS A 81 -0.06 -4.34 50.24
C CYS A 81 0.39 -3.12 49.44
N ASN A 82 -0.23 -2.88 48.28
CA ASN A 82 -0.12 -1.59 47.62
C ASN A 82 -0.87 -0.56 48.48
N GLN A 83 -0.14 0.45 48.96
CA GLN A 83 -0.68 1.39 49.94
C GLN A 83 -1.61 2.44 49.34
N ASP A 84 -1.59 2.60 48.01
CA ASP A 84 -2.42 3.55 47.27
C ASP A 84 -3.75 2.91 46.83
N THR A 85 -3.74 1.63 46.45
CA THR A 85 -4.94 0.86 46.06
C THR A 85 -5.61 0.11 47.22
N GLN A 86 -4.88 -0.16 48.30
CA GLN A 86 -5.28 -1.05 49.41
C GLN A 86 -5.63 -2.48 48.97
N THR A 87 -5.13 -2.92 47.82
CA THR A 87 -5.20 -4.30 47.34
C THR A 87 -3.88 -5.05 47.56
N CYS A 88 -3.99 -6.36 47.72
CA CYS A 88 -2.84 -7.25 47.75
C CYS A 88 -2.36 -7.51 46.32
N GLU A 89 -1.13 -7.12 46.03
CA GLU A 89 -0.50 -7.21 44.73
C GLU A 89 0.77 -8.05 44.84
N LEU A 90 1.21 -8.68 43.75
CA LEU A 90 2.37 -9.57 43.77
C LEU A 90 3.66 -8.80 44.11
N ASP A 91 4.47 -9.31 45.04
CA ASP A 91 5.72 -8.66 45.46
C ASP A 91 6.85 -8.93 44.47
N CYS A 92 6.96 -8.03 43.49
CA CYS A 92 8.02 -8.04 42.49
C CYS A 92 9.23 -7.14 42.87
N GLY A 93 9.27 -6.62 44.09
CA GLY A 93 10.39 -5.84 44.63
C GLY A 93 10.36 -4.37 44.22
N ASP A 94 11.34 -3.93 43.42
CA ASP A 94 11.40 -2.56 42.87
C ASP A 94 10.69 -2.46 41.49
N ASP A 95 10.30 -3.60 40.91
CA ASP A 95 9.61 -3.72 39.61
C ASP A 95 8.10 -3.98 39.80
N GLU A 96 7.27 -3.60 38.83
CA GLU A 96 5.80 -3.82 38.89
C GLU A 96 5.39 -5.22 38.36
N PRO A 97 4.26 -5.79 38.84
CA PRO A 97 3.74 -7.07 38.33
C PRO A 97 3.27 -6.98 36.87
N CYS A 98 3.56 -8.03 36.09
CA CYS A 98 3.26 -8.10 34.67
C CYS A 98 2.04 -8.95 34.35
N GLY A 99 1.15 -8.44 33.49
CA GLY A 99 0.03 -9.18 32.89
C GLY A 99 -1.14 -9.54 33.83
N ASP A 100 -2.11 -10.28 33.30
CA ASP A 100 -3.21 -10.89 34.05
C ASP A 100 -3.35 -12.39 33.65
N PRO A 101 -3.14 -13.36 34.56
CA PRO A 101 -2.79 -13.19 35.96
C PRO A 101 -1.36 -12.66 36.17
N ALA A 102 -1.22 -11.73 37.11
CA ALA A 102 0.01 -11.02 37.41
C ALA A 102 1.20 -11.96 37.74
N MET A 103 2.37 -11.65 37.20
CA MET A 103 3.63 -12.35 37.44
C MET A 103 4.83 -11.41 37.55
N CYS A 104 5.85 -11.79 38.33
CA CYS A 104 7.09 -11.03 38.41
C CYS A 104 8.08 -11.45 37.32
N CYS A 105 8.61 -10.48 36.58
CA CYS A 105 9.63 -10.73 35.58
C CYS A 105 11.00 -11.02 36.20
N GLY A 106 11.80 -11.84 35.51
CA GLY A 106 13.14 -12.21 35.92
C GLY A 106 14.15 -11.08 35.77
N ALA A 107 15.33 -11.24 36.36
CA ALA A 107 16.39 -10.24 36.27
C ALA A 107 16.91 -10.05 34.84
N GLY A 108 16.56 -8.93 34.21
CA GLY A 108 16.86 -8.62 32.81
C GLY A 108 15.72 -8.94 31.83
N GLU A 109 14.56 -9.37 32.33
CA GLU A 109 13.30 -9.36 31.60
C GLU A 109 12.56 -8.04 31.88
N LEU A 110 11.71 -7.61 30.95
CA LEU A 110 10.77 -6.50 31.11
C LEU A 110 9.35 -6.99 30.81
N CYS A 111 8.34 -6.33 31.40
CA CYS A 111 6.95 -6.60 31.05
C CYS A 111 6.64 -6.00 29.67
N TYR A 112 6.24 -6.85 28.73
CA TYR A 112 5.83 -6.47 27.39
C TYR A 112 4.63 -7.30 26.96
N ALA A 113 3.57 -6.65 26.47
CA ALA A 113 2.35 -7.32 26.03
C ALA A 113 1.77 -8.34 27.03
N GLY A 114 1.81 -8.01 28.33
CA GLY A 114 1.36 -8.88 29.42
C GLY A 114 2.24 -10.11 29.70
N GLY A 115 3.43 -10.21 29.09
CA GLY A 115 4.40 -11.26 29.31
C GLY A 115 5.80 -10.73 29.67
N CYS A 116 6.58 -11.53 30.40
CA CYS A 116 7.96 -11.20 30.70
C CYS A 116 8.87 -11.60 29.54
N ILE A 117 9.50 -10.61 28.88
CA ILE A 117 10.37 -10.83 27.72
C ILE A 117 11.79 -10.33 28.01
N VAL A 118 12.80 -10.99 27.42
CA VAL A 118 14.17 -10.44 27.38
C VAL A 118 14.29 -9.64 26.09
N PRO A 119 14.52 -8.32 26.14
CA PRO A 119 14.70 -7.53 24.93
C PRO A 119 15.97 -7.95 24.18
N GLY A 120 15.91 -7.86 22.86
CA GLY A 120 16.99 -8.17 21.94
C GLY A 120 18.02 -7.04 21.82
N ASP A 121 18.56 -6.90 20.61
CA ASP A 121 19.58 -5.89 20.31
C ASP A 121 18.92 -4.49 20.15
N PRO A 122 19.69 -3.39 20.30
CA PRO A 122 19.18 -2.05 20.02
C PRO A 122 18.81 -1.88 18.55
N CYS A 123 17.64 -1.31 18.30
CA CYS A 123 17.07 -1.05 16.99
C CYS A 123 16.75 0.43 16.80
N GLN A 124 16.27 0.80 15.61
CA GLN A 124 15.67 2.10 15.34
C GLN A 124 14.30 1.84 14.69
N VAL A 125 13.34 2.74 14.91
CA VAL A 125 12.05 2.67 14.21
C VAL A 125 12.29 2.97 12.74
N GLY A 126 12.36 1.91 11.95
CA GLY A 126 12.38 1.90 10.49
C GLY A 126 11.34 0.91 10.00
N VAL A 127 10.11 1.02 10.52
CA VAL A 127 9.00 0.14 10.18
C VAL A 127 7.77 0.99 9.89
N CYS A 128 7.56 1.25 8.61
CA CYS A 128 6.41 1.91 8.02
C CYS A 128 6.20 1.33 6.62
N ALA A 129 5.29 1.86 5.81
CA ALA A 129 5.08 1.32 4.46
C ALA A 129 6.36 1.41 3.60
N THR A 130 7.20 2.45 3.81
CA THR A 130 8.39 2.74 2.99
C THR A 130 9.67 2.10 3.54
N ASP A 131 9.78 1.93 4.87
CA ASP A 131 10.91 1.27 5.54
C ASP A 131 10.51 -0.08 6.16
N THR A 132 11.24 -1.13 5.82
CA THR A 132 11.07 -2.49 6.34
C THR A 132 12.30 -3.00 7.12
N GLU A 133 13.36 -2.20 7.25
CA GLU A 133 14.58 -2.58 7.97
C GLU A 133 14.46 -2.32 9.48
N THR A 134 13.82 -3.26 10.19
CA THR A 134 13.66 -3.21 11.66
C THR A 134 14.99 -3.25 12.45
N GLY A 135 16.08 -3.72 11.81
CA GLY A 135 17.35 -4.05 12.49
C GLY A 135 17.28 -5.27 13.42
N CYS A 136 16.10 -5.89 13.55
CA CYS A 136 15.82 -7.00 14.46
C CYS A 136 15.93 -8.37 13.78
N LYS A 137 15.87 -9.45 14.56
CA LYS A 137 15.93 -10.82 14.04
C LYS A 137 14.56 -11.27 13.53
N GLU A 138 14.55 -12.40 12.83
CA GLU A 138 13.32 -13.12 12.49
C GLU A 138 12.48 -13.40 13.77
N ASN A 139 11.20 -13.00 13.76
CA ASN A 139 10.28 -12.99 14.92
C ASN A 139 10.62 -11.96 16.02
N GLU A 140 11.39 -10.91 15.71
CA GLU A 140 11.57 -9.73 16.56
C GLU A 140 11.17 -8.46 15.77
N VAL A 141 10.44 -7.55 16.40
CA VAL A 141 10.08 -6.21 15.87
C VAL A 141 10.76 -5.12 16.69
N CYS A 142 10.97 -3.93 16.14
CA CYS A 142 11.54 -2.81 16.90
C CYS A 142 10.44 -2.09 17.68
N ASP A 143 10.54 -2.06 19.02
CA ASP A 143 9.69 -1.19 19.82
C ASP A 143 10.27 0.24 19.85
N GLY A 144 9.46 1.22 19.47
CA GLY A 144 9.89 2.61 19.32
C GLY A 144 10.10 3.38 20.62
N GLU A 145 9.45 2.98 21.71
CA GLU A 145 9.62 3.58 23.03
C GLU A 145 10.90 3.07 23.70
N LEU A 146 11.16 1.75 23.57
CA LEU A 146 12.32 1.08 24.14
C LEU A 146 13.60 1.28 23.31
N GLY A 147 13.48 1.41 21.99
CA GLY A 147 14.62 1.38 21.06
C GLY A 147 15.34 0.03 21.05
N LEU A 148 14.61 -1.05 21.35
CA LEU A 148 15.09 -2.42 21.50
C LEU A 148 14.18 -3.36 20.71
N CYS A 149 14.77 -4.41 20.16
CA CYS A 149 14.01 -5.50 19.55
C CYS A 149 13.19 -6.23 20.62
N VAL A 150 11.89 -6.42 20.38
CA VAL A 150 10.95 -7.17 21.22
C VAL A 150 10.40 -8.36 20.42
N PRO A 151 9.87 -9.42 21.07
CA PRO A 151 9.21 -10.50 20.33
C PRO A 151 8.06 -9.97 19.48
N ASP A 152 8.02 -10.41 18.24
CA ASP A 152 6.91 -10.11 17.33
C ASP A 152 5.62 -10.82 17.84
N ILE A 153 4.58 -10.02 18.12
CA ILE A 153 3.27 -10.48 18.57
C ILE A 153 2.23 -10.54 17.45
N ALA A 154 2.62 -10.25 16.19
CA ALA A 154 1.73 -10.28 15.03
C ALA A 154 1.17 -11.68 14.78
N ASN A 155 -0.16 -11.77 14.63
CA ASN A 155 -0.82 -12.93 14.07
C ASN A 155 -0.76 -12.86 12.54
N SER A 156 0.16 -13.64 11.94
CA SER A 156 0.32 -13.75 10.48
C SER A 156 -0.91 -14.30 9.72
N ASN A 157 -2.02 -14.60 10.41
CA ASN A 157 -3.29 -15.04 9.85
C ASN A 157 -4.44 -14.06 10.20
N CYS A 158 -4.11 -12.85 10.65
CA CYS A 158 -5.05 -11.76 10.87
C CYS A 158 -5.47 -11.18 9.53
N THR A 159 -6.61 -11.65 9.01
CA THR A 159 -7.10 -11.25 7.70
C THR A 159 -8.51 -10.65 7.78
N TYR A 160 -8.71 -9.51 7.14
CA TYR A 160 -10.01 -8.90 6.88
C TYR A 160 -10.36 -9.07 5.41
N GLN A 161 -11.55 -9.58 5.11
CA GLN A 161 -12.06 -9.62 3.74
C GLN A 161 -13.22 -8.62 3.60
N PRO A 162 -13.08 -7.59 2.73
CA PRO A 162 -14.14 -6.64 2.42
C PRO A 162 -15.48 -7.27 2.01
N GLU A 163 -16.58 -6.54 2.22
CA GLU A 163 -17.89 -6.98 1.71
C GLU A 163 -17.94 -6.82 0.19
N ALA A 164 -17.99 -7.95 -0.53
CA ALA A 164 -17.99 -7.98 -2.00
C ALA A 164 -19.02 -7.04 -2.63
N GLY A 165 -18.55 -6.15 -3.51
CA GLY A 165 -19.37 -5.15 -4.18
C GLY A 165 -19.66 -3.87 -3.37
N VAL A 166 -19.02 -3.70 -2.20
CA VAL A 166 -18.93 -2.41 -1.50
C VAL A 166 -17.69 -1.67 -1.97
N PHE A 167 -17.89 -0.51 -2.59
CA PHE A 167 -16.82 0.30 -3.17
C PHE A 167 -17.28 1.76 -3.16
N ASP A 168 -16.78 2.61 -2.26
CA ASP A 168 -17.23 4.00 -2.11
C ASP A 168 -16.06 4.99 -2.03
N PRO A 169 -15.38 5.25 -3.17
CA PRO A 169 -14.23 6.14 -3.24
C PRO A 169 -14.63 7.60 -2.95
N VAL A 170 -13.88 8.24 -2.07
CA VAL A 170 -14.06 9.64 -1.68
C VAL A 170 -12.80 10.45 -1.94
N PRO A 171 -12.88 11.73 -2.35
CA PRO A 171 -11.70 12.55 -2.53
C PRO A 171 -11.08 12.89 -1.17
N ARG A 172 -9.87 12.37 -0.91
CA ARG A 172 -9.06 12.74 0.25
C ARG A 172 -8.65 14.21 0.19
N PHE A 173 -8.07 14.62 -0.94
CA PHE A 173 -7.81 16.01 -1.26
C PHE A 173 -7.73 16.24 -2.77
N THR A 174 -7.76 17.51 -3.18
CA THR A 174 -7.45 17.90 -4.56
C THR A 174 -6.50 19.09 -4.61
N TRP A 175 -5.57 19.07 -5.56
CA TRP A 175 -4.58 20.13 -5.77
C TRP A 175 -4.83 20.82 -7.11
N GLY A 176 -4.70 22.15 -7.18
CA GLY A 176 -4.74 22.90 -8.43
C GLY A 176 -5.86 23.95 -8.49
N VAL A 177 -6.82 23.79 -9.41
CA VAL A 177 -7.93 24.74 -9.61
C VAL A 177 -9.26 24.01 -9.81
N ARG A 178 -10.16 24.11 -8.82
CA ARG A 178 -11.55 23.63 -8.91
C ARG A 178 -12.32 24.26 -10.07
N LYS A 179 -13.22 23.47 -10.65
CA LYS A 179 -14.22 23.90 -11.62
C LYS A 179 -15.49 24.39 -10.96
N ASN A 180 -15.74 25.69 -11.02
CA ASN A 180 -17.06 26.23 -10.65
C ASN A 180 -18.17 25.69 -11.59
N ARG A 181 -18.93 24.71 -11.13
CA ARG A 181 -20.11 24.13 -11.79
C ARG A 181 -21.39 24.75 -11.25
N ASN A 182 -22.37 24.97 -12.14
CA ASN A 182 -23.74 25.32 -11.75
C ASN A 182 -24.57 24.04 -11.66
N CYS A 183 -25.44 23.93 -10.67
CA CYS A 183 -26.26 22.74 -10.42
C CYS A 183 -27.72 23.09 -10.09
N MET A 184 -28.60 22.10 -10.22
CA MET A 184 -29.95 22.09 -9.67
C MET A 184 -30.13 21.00 -8.62
N THR A 185 -29.34 19.93 -8.73
CA THR A 185 -29.26 18.77 -7.84
C THR A 185 -27.82 18.27 -7.76
N ASP A 186 -27.50 17.45 -6.76
CA ASP A 186 -26.14 16.90 -6.57
C ASP A 186 -25.68 16.05 -7.78
N ALA A 187 -26.63 15.44 -8.51
CA ALA A 187 -26.36 14.72 -9.76
C ALA A 187 -25.90 15.60 -10.95
N ASP A 188 -25.85 16.93 -10.80
CA ASP A 188 -25.22 17.84 -11.78
C ASP A 188 -23.72 18.11 -11.46
N CYS A 189 -23.21 17.59 -10.33
CA CYS A 189 -21.88 17.84 -9.78
C CYS A 189 -20.94 16.63 -9.93
N GLN A 190 -19.68 16.76 -9.48
CA GLN A 190 -18.83 15.59 -9.23
C GLN A 190 -19.40 14.75 -8.06
N LYS A 191 -18.91 13.52 -7.91
CA LYS A 191 -19.08 12.71 -6.71
C LYS A 191 -18.58 13.48 -5.49
N GLU A 192 -19.21 13.21 -4.35
CA GLU A 192 -19.08 13.93 -3.07
C GLU A 192 -19.39 15.45 -3.09
N GLU A 193 -19.53 16.12 -4.23
CA GLU A 193 -19.95 17.52 -4.28
C GLU A 193 -21.45 17.68 -3.95
N VAL A 194 -21.76 18.65 -3.10
CA VAL A 194 -23.14 18.99 -2.72
C VAL A 194 -23.61 20.25 -3.46
N CYS A 195 -24.78 20.20 -4.08
CA CYS A 195 -25.38 21.32 -4.79
C CYS A 195 -25.91 22.40 -3.85
N THR A 196 -25.03 23.31 -3.44
CA THR A 196 -25.34 24.38 -2.48
C THR A 196 -25.62 25.69 -3.20
N ALA A 197 -26.84 26.22 -3.02
CA ALA A 197 -27.29 27.50 -3.58
C ALA A 197 -27.18 27.63 -5.13
N GLY A 198 -27.17 26.50 -5.85
CA GLY A 198 -27.06 26.44 -7.32
C GLY A 198 -25.64 26.33 -7.85
N THR A 199 -24.66 26.11 -6.98
CA THR A 199 -23.26 25.81 -7.32
C THR A 199 -22.81 24.54 -6.60
N CYS A 200 -22.02 23.71 -7.28
CA CYS A 200 -21.40 22.54 -6.64
C CYS A 200 -20.36 23.01 -5.62
N ALA A 201 -20.36 22.40 -4.44
CA ALA A 201 -19.45 22.71 -3.34
C ALA A 201 -18.84 21.43 -2.79
N VAL A 202 -17.53 21.48 -2.51
CA VAL A 202 -16.76 20.38 -1.92
C VAL A 202 -16.82 20.38 -0.40
N THR A 203 -16.57 19.22 0.20
CA THR A 203 -16.42 19.00 1.65
C THR A 203 -14.98 18.69 2.07
N TRP A 204 -14.12 18.27 1.14
CA TRP A 204 -12.73 17.88 1.35
C TRP A 204 -11.73 19.04 1.18
N PRO A 205 -10.47 18.88 1.64
CA PRO A 205 -9.37 19.81 1.37
C PRO A 205 -9.12 20.07 -0.12
N HIS A 206 -9.06 21.35 -0.50
CA HIS A 206 -8.58 21.78 -1.82
C HIS A 206 -7.37 22.71 -1.68
N ILE A 207 -6.24 22.29 -2.25
CA ILE A 207 -4.96 22.99 -2.19
C ILE A 207 -4.78 23.79 -3.48
N THR A 208 -4.96 25.11 -3.38
CA THR A 208 -4.68 26.02 -4.50
C THR A 208 -3.19 26.39 -4.53
N PRO A 209 -2.50 26.33 -5.67
CA PRO A 209 -1.09 26.73 -5.78
C PRO A 209 -0.86 28.19 -5.38
N GLU A 210 0.12 28.41 -4.52
CA GLU A 210 0.44 29.73 -3.96
C GLU A 210 1.11 30.69 -4.97
N ALA A 211 1.18 31.98 -4.60
CA ALA A 211 1.66 33.03 -5.50
C ALA A 211 3.12 32.87 -5.97
N ASP A 212 3.98 32.25 -5.16
CA ASP A 212 5.36 31.89 -5.48
C ASP A 212 5.47 30.53 -6.20
N ASP A 213 4.37 29.79 -6.31
CA ASP A 213 4.32 28.40 -6.75
C ASP A 213 3.89 28.22 -8.22
N ASN A 214 4.27 29.18 -9.07
CA ASN A 214 3.88 29.22 -10.49
C ASN A 214 2.36 28.98 -10.70
N PRO A 215 1.44 29.75 -10.07
CA PRO A 215 0.02 29.39 -9.92
C PRO A 215 -0.80 29.41 -11.22
N ASN A 216 -0.19 29.76 -12.36
CA ASN A 216 -0.81 29.62 -13.68
C ASN A 216 -0.47 28.28 -14.35
N HIS A 217 0.40 27.46 -13.75
CA HIS A 217 0.78 26.13 -14.19
C HIS A 217 0.12 25.10 -13.27
N TYR A 218 -1.16 24.82 -13.53
CA TYR A 218 -2.01 23.96 -12.71
C TYR A 218 -2.68 22.82 -13.51
N GLN A 219 -2.52 22.78 -14.84
CA GLN A 219 -3.04 21.68 -15.66
C GLN A 219 -2.07 20.49 -15.61
N ALA A 220 -2.54 19.25 -15.48
CA ALA A 220 -1.68 18.05 -15.50
C ALA A 220 -2.14 17.04 -16.57
N VAL A 221 -1.18 16.36 -17.23
CA VAL A 221 -1.43 15.36 -18.30
C VAL A 221 -0.26 14.37 -18.43
N SER A 222 0.27 13.99 -17.27
CA SER A 222 1.33 12.99 -17.07
C SER A 222 0.83 11.99 -16.03
N THR A 223 1.22 10.72 -16.11
CA THR A 223 1.12 9.85 -14.92
C THR A 223 1.99 10.50 -13.83
N PRO A 224 1.49 10.69 -12.59
CA PRO A 224 2.34 11.06 -11.46
C PRO A 224 3.31 9.90 -11.13
N ALA A 225 4.37 10.19 -10.40
CA ALA A 225 5.16 9.17 -9.72
C ALA A 225 4.97 9.34 -8.22
N VAL A 226 5.05 8.23 -7.47
CA VAL A 226 4.92 8.21 -6.00
C VAL A 226 6.17 7.56 -5.42
N GLY A 227 6.69 8.13 -4.33
CA GLY A 227 7.78 7.57 -3.53
C GLY A 227 8.24 8.54 -2.45
N ASP A 228 8.72 8.01 -1.33
CA ASP A 228 9.24 8.74 -0.18
C ASP A 228 10.57 9.41 -0.51
N LEU A 229 10.58 10.75 -0.58
CA LEU A 229 11.77 11.50 -0.97
C LEU A 229 12.62 11.92 0.23
N ASP A 230 12.03 12.20 1.40
CA ASP A 230 12.76 12.73 2.56
C ASP A 230 12.88 11.78 3.77
N GLY A 231 12.27 10.60 3.70
CA GLY A 231 12.38 9.52 4.67
C GLY A 231 11.48 9.69 5.88
N ASP A 232 10.34 10.38 5.73
CA ASP A 232 9.37 10.61 6.81
C ASP A 232 8.19 9.60 6.84
N CYS A 233 8.27 8.55 6.01
CA CYS A 233 7.26 7.50 5.82
C CYS A 233 5.98 7.91 5.06
N ILE A 234 5.88 9.15 4.57
CA ILE A 234 4.72 9.63 3.81
C ILE A 234 5.18 10.04 2.40
N PRO A 235 4.90 9.24 1.36
CA PRO A 235 5.54 9.44 0.07
C PRO A 235 5.05 10.69 -0.67
N GLU A 236 5.96 11.30 -1.44
CA GLU A 236 5.63 12.43 -2.29
C GLU A 236 4.97 12.00 -3.61
N ILE A 237 3.96 12.77 -4.01
CA ILE A 237 3.39 12.73 -5.35
C ILE A 237 4.14 13.72 -6.24
N VAL A 238 4.87 13.19 -7.23
CA VAL A 238 5.73 13.95 -8.14
C VAL A 238 5.11 14.02 -9.54
N PHE A 239 4.92 15.22 -10.09
CA PHE A 239 4.19 15.41 -11.35
C PHE A 239 4.59 16.66 -12.13
N ASN A 240 4.28 16.67 -13.44
CA ASN A 240 4.47 17.83 -14.30
C ASN A 240 3.17 18.62 -14.47
N THR A 241 3.24 19.96 -14.41
CA THR A 241 2.12 20.85 -14.74
C THR A 241 2.42 21.84 -15.86
N TYR A 242 1.37 22.30 -16.55
CA TYR A 242 1.46 23.31 -17.60
C TYR A 242 0.43 24.44 -17.46
N ASN A 243 0.69 25.52 -18.21
CA ASN A 243 -0.15 26.70 -18.29
C ASN A 243 -0.90 26.72 -19.61
N GLY A 244 -2.22 26.92 -19.56
CA GLY A 244 -3.07 26.98 -20.75
C GLY A 244 -2.91 25.73 -21.60
N GLN A 245 -2.70 25.86 -22.90
CA GLN A 245 -2.61 24.71 -23.84
C GLN A 245 -1.18 24.20 -24.08
N ASN A 246 -0.23 24.47 -23.18
CA ASN A 246 1.18 24.10 -23.38
C ASN A 246 1.50 22.64 -22.99
N TYR A 247 0.60 21.68 -23.22
CA TYR A 247 0.67 20.27 -22.74
C TYR A 247 1.88 19.42 -23.22
N THR A 248 2.84 19.97 -23.96
CA THR A 248 4.08 19.33 -24.47
C THR A 248 5.37 20.09 -24.11
N THR A 249 5.27 21.22 -23.41
CA THR A 249 6.34 22.24 -23.34
C THR A 249 6.16 23.20 -22.17
N ASN A 250 7.21 23.89 -21.74
CA ASN A 250 7.14 24.88 -20.66
C ASN A 250 6.52 24.30 -19.36
N GLY A 251 6.76 23.02 -19.11
CA GLY A 251 6.29 22.35 -17.90
C GLY A 251 7.05 22.81 -16.66
N ILE A 252 6.43 22.52 -15.52
CA ILE A 252 6.93 22.71 -14.16
C ILE A 252 6.86 21.35 -13.48
N LEU A 253 7.96 20.90 -12.89
CA LEU A 253 8.00 19.68 -12.06
C LEU A 253 7.75 20.06 -10.61
N ARG A 254 6.99 19.24 -9.87
CA ARG A 254 6.52 19.50 -8.51
C ARG A 254 6.55 18.23 -7.68
N ALA A 255 6.69 18.40 -6.37
CA ALA A 255 6.35 17.39 -5.37
C ALA A 255 5.38 17.99 -4.34
N ILE A 256 4.37 17.20 -3.97
CA ILE A 256 3.46 17.45 -2.86
C ILE A 256 3.42 16.22 -1.96
N ARG A 257 3.21 16.39 -0.66
CA ARG A 257 2.99 15.26 0.25
C ARG A 257 1.75 14.49 -0.17
N GLY A 258 1.81 13.17 -0.09
CA GLY A 258 0.67 12.30 -0.36
C GLY A 258 -0.44 12.40 0.70
N ASP A 259 -0.11 12.65 1.97
CA ASP A 259 -1.11 12.76 3.06
C ASP A 259 -2.11 13.93 2.90
N THR A 260 -1.63 15.08 2.42
CA THR A 260 -2.29 16.38 2.57
C THR A 260 -2.28 17.25 1.31
N GLY A 261 -1.56 16.83 0.26
CA GLY A 261 -1.31 17.66 -0.92
C GLY A 261 -0.47 18.92 -0.65
N ALA A 262 0.14 19.03 0.54
CA ALA A 262 0.97 20.16 0.90
C ALA A 262 2.22 20.25 0.01
N LYS A 263 2.59 21.46 -0.40
CA LYS A 263 3.78 21.70 -1.24
C LYS A 263 5.05 21.28 -0.50
N VAL A 264 5.82 20.38 -1.10
CA VAL A 264 7.21 20.08 -0.70
C VAL A 264 8.15 20.99 -1.51
N TRP A 265 8.18 20.85 -2.83
CA TRP A 265 8.98 21.71 -3.71
C TRP A 265 8.38 21.90 -5.11
N THR A 266 8.87 22.94 -5.81
CA THR A 266 8.49 23.26 -7.20
C THR A 266 9.72 23.66 -8.01
N PHE A 267 10.13 22.79 -8.92
CA PHE A 267 11.25 23.04 -9.82
C PHE A 267 10.80 23.84 -11.05
N SER A 268 11.22 25.11 -11.11
CA SER A 268 10.69 26.10 -12.06
C SER A 268 11.72 26.93 -12.82
N ASP A 269 13.00 26.49 -12.87
CA ASP A 269 14.03 27.16 -13.66
C ASP A 269 13.59 27.28 -15.14
N ALA A 270 13.76 28.47 -15.73
CA ALA A 270 13.41 28.75 -17.11
C ALA A 270 14.37 28.08 -18.12
N ASN A 271 15.56 27.65 -17.68
CA ASN A 271 16.52 26.92 -18.51
C ASN A 271 16.16 25.44 -18.65
N TYR A 272 15.52 24.85 -17.63
CA TYR A 272 15.28 23.41 -17.49
C TYR A 272 13.78 23.05 -17.52
N ARG A 273 13.00 23.78 -18.33
CA ARG A 273 11.56 23.49 -18.50
C ARG A 273 11.33 22.11 -19.09
N SER A 274 10.35 21.39 -18.56
CA SER A 274 10.04 20.00 -18.95
C SER A 274 9.14 19.90 -20.18
N ASP A 275 9.10 18.70 -20.76
CA ASP A 275 7.93 18.24 -21.50
C ASP A 275 6.81 18.01 -20.50
N SER A 276 5.82 18.90 -20.48
CA SER A 276 4.82 18.93 -19.42
C SER A 276 3.82 17.78 -19.39
N GLY A 277 3.84 16.91 -20.41
CA GLY A 277 3.08 15.66 -20.39
C GLY A 277 3.96 14.43 -20.13
N ALA A 278 5.25 14.62 -19.83
CA ALA A 278 6.15 13.53 -19.48
C ALA A 278 5.91 13.06 -18.04
N THR A 279 6.11 11.76 -17.81
CA THR A 279 6.05 11.15 -16.49
C THR A 279 7.46 11.14 -15.89
N PRO A 280 7.67 11.73 -14.70
CA PRO A 280 8.95 11.63 -14.01
C PRO A 280 9.24 10.18 -13.62
N ALA A 281 10.49 9.90 -13.28
CA ALA A 281 10.89 8.69 -12.59
C ALA A 281 11.54 9.04 -11.25
N ILE A 282 11.32 8.21 -10.23
CA ILE A 282 11.89 8.32 -8.89
C ILE A 282 12.81 7.12 -8.65
N GLY A 283 13.96 7.32 -8.03
CA GLY A 283 14.79 6.23 -7.52
C GLY A 283 16.19 6.68 -7.12
N ASP A 284 16.79 5.97 -6.18
CA ASP A 284 18.19 6.15 -5.78
C ASP A 284 19.08 5.61 -6.90
N LEU A 285 19.72 6.53 -7.64
CA LEU A 285 20.62 6.18 -8.72
C LEU A 285 22.03 5.85 -8.23
N ASN A 286 22.39 6.24 -7.01
CA ASN A 286 23.77 6.34 -6.55
C ASN A 286 24.09 5.47 -5.31
N TYR A 287 23.07 4.82 -4.74
CA TYR A 287 23.09 3.96 -3.54
C TYR A 287 23.54 4.69 -2.27
N ASP A 288 23.12 5.95 -2.08
CA ASP A 288 23.26 6.67 -0.80
C ASP A 288 22.04 6.60 0.12
N GLY A 289 20.95 5.96 -0.32
CA GLY A 289 19.72 5.75 0.42
C GLY A 289 18.71 6.89 0.27
N ILE A 290 18.90 7.80 -0.69
CA ILE A 290 18.00 8.92 -0.97
C ILE A 290 17.60 8.89 -2.45
N PRO A 291 16.31 8.80 -2.81
CA PRO A 291 15.92 8.77 -4.21
C PRO A 291 16.02 10.13 -4.91
N GLU A 292 16.55 10.11 -6.13
CA GLU A 292 16.52 11.23 -7.06
C GLU A 292 15.24 11.24 -7.91
N VAL A 293 14.90 12.41 -8.47
CA VAL A 293 13.81 12.56 -9.44
C VAL A 293 14.35 12.92 -10.82
N ILE A 294 14.12 12.04 -11.79
CA ILE A 294 14.55 12.17 -13.19
C ILE A 294 13.35 12.58 -14.04
N ASN A 295 13.47 13.62 -14.88
CA ASN A 295 12.36 14.11 -15.70
C ASN A 295 12.78 14.49 -17.14
N PRO A 296 11.96 14.17 -18.16
CA PRO A 296 12.23 14.62 -19.54
C PRO A 296 12.10 16.14 -19.74
N GLY A 297 13.17 16.72 -20.27
CA GLY A 297 13.22 18.12 -20.67
C GLY A 297 12.32 18.45 -21.87
N GLN A 298 12.03 19.74 -22.05
CA GLN A 298 11.33 20.22 -23.24
C GLN A 298 12.10 19.91 -24.54
N GLY A 299 13.43 19.77 -24.46
CA GLY A 299 14.30 19.44 -25.59
C GLY A 299 14.42 17.94 -25.90
N SER A 300 15.66 17.52 -26.14
CA SER A 300 16.07 16.12 -26.35
C SER A 300 17.13 15.72 -25.31
N TRP A 301 16.81 15.99 -24.04
CA TRP A 301 17.65 15.76 -22.86
C TRP A 301 16.73 15.47 -21.66
N LEU A 302 17.27 14.76 -20.67
CA LEU A 302 16.67 14.57 -19.35
C LEU A 302 17.36 15.50 -18.35
N TYR A 303 16.78 15.63 -17.17
CA TYR A 303 17.45 16.25 -16.02
C TYR A 303 17.08 15.53 -14.73
N ALA A 304 17.94 15.63 -13.71
CA ALA A 304 17.66 15.15 -12.37
C ALA A 304 17.60 16.30 -11.37
N VAL A 305 16.77 16.14 -10.34
CA VAL A 305 16.77 16.94 -9.13
C VAL A 305 16.91 16.02 -7.91
N ASP A 306 17.46 16.56 -6.82
CA ASP A 306 17.46 15.89 -5.52
C ASP A 306 16.05 15.86 -4.89
N ASN A 307 15.93 15.17 -3.77
CA ASN A 307 14.71 15.09 -2.97
C ASN A 307 14.17 16.44 -2.46
N GLN A 308 14.97 17.52 -2.44
CA GLN A 308 14.48 18.88 -2.17
C GLN A 308 14.22 19.71 -3.44
N GLY A 309 14.27 19.10 -4.62
CA GLY A 309 13.99 19.76 -5.90
C GLY A 309 15.13 20.66 -6.41
N ASN A 310 16.36 20.55 -5.89
CA ASN A 310 17.51 21.25 -6.43
C ASN A 310 18.06 20.52 -7.66
N PHE A 311 18.48 21.27 -8.69
CA PHE A 311 19.08 20.71 -9.89
C PHE A 311 20.41 20.00 -9.61
N LEU A 312 20.51 18.73 -10.03
CA LEU A 312 21.72 17.93 -9.98
C LEU A 312 22.47 17.98 -11.31
N TRP A 313 21.85 17.43 -12.36
CA TRP A 313 22.46 17.32 -13.69
C TRP A 313 21.44 17.43 -14.83
N GLN A 314 21.95 17.68 -16.04
CA GLN A 314 21.19 17.61 -17.29
C GLN A 314 21.92 16.63 -18.20
N SER A 315 21.20 15.69 -18.80
CA SER A 315 21.80 14.65 -19.62
C SER A 315 22.45 15.21 -20.89
N ASP A 316 23.33 14.40 -21.48
CA ASP A 316 23.69 14.50 -22.88
C ASP A 316 22.44 14.45 -23.78
N ASN A 317 22.55 15.03 -24.98
CA ASN A 317 21.41 15.06 -25.90
C ASN A 317 21.22 13.71 -26.62
N TYR A 318 20.01 13.17 -26.57
CA TYR A 318 19.62 11.96 -27.30
C TYR A 318 19.08 12.26 -28.70
N ALA A 319 19.20 11.31 -29.63
CA ALA A 319 18.44 11.32 -30.88
C ALA A 319 17.01 10.77 -30.69
N GLY A 320 16.08 11.18 -31.56
CA GLY A 320 14.73 10.60 -31.65
C GLY A 320 13.61 11.63 -31.59
N SER A 321 12.39 11.13 -31.40
CA SER A 321 11.16 11.91 -31.27
C SER A 321 10.23 11.31 -30.21
N GLY A 322 9.04 11.90 -30.04
CA GLY A 322 8.10 11.59 -28.95
C GLY A 322 7.97 12.76 -27.97
N LYS A 323 6.79 12.88 -27.39
CA LYS A 323 6.47 13.72 -26.23
C LYS A 323 5.49 12.95 -25.34
N SER A 324 5.48 13.23 -24.03
CA SER A 324 4.92 12.33 -23.00
C SER A 324 5.62 10.98 -22.97
N GLY A 325 6.94 11.03 -22.75
CA GLY A 325 7.71 9.85 -22.39
C GLY A 325 7.94 9.75 -20.90
N SER A 326 8.62 8.70 -20.48
CA SER A 326 9.08 8.50 -19.11
C SER A 326 10.47 7.85 -19.13
N PRO A 327 11.38 8.22 -18.22
CA PRO A 327 12.55 7.41 -17.95
C PRO A 327 12.13 6.08 -17.33
N SER A 328 12.92 5.03 -17.56
CA SER A 328 12.87 3.80 -16.77
C SER A 328 14.21 3.61 -16.08
N LEU A 329 14.21 3.26 -14.81
CA LEU A 329 15.42 3.04 -14.01
C LEU A 329 15.68 1.55 -13.88
N ALA A 330 16.91 1.13 -14.11
CA ALA A 330 17.34 -0.26 -13.95
C ALA A 330 18.87 -0.34 -13.87
N ASN A 331 19.40 -1.36 -13.20
CA ASN A 331 20.82 -1.66 -13.24
C ASN A 331 21.15 -2.47 -14.51
N MET A 332 21.66 -1.80 -15.54
CA MET A 332 21.80 -2.40 -16.88
C MET A 332 23.10 -3.19 -17.03
N ASP A 333 24.01 -3.09 -16.06
CA ASP A 333 25.26 -3.85 -16.03
C ASP A 333 25.50 -4.78 -14.83
N LEU A 334 24.60 -4.74 -13.85
CA LEU A 334 24.60 -5.47 -12.59
C LEU A 334 25.72 -5.04 -11.61
N GLN A 335 26.22 -3.79 -11.70
CA GLN A 335 27.35 -3.28 -10.90
C GLN A 335 27.30 -1.78 -10.58
N GLY A 336 27.12 -1.46 -9.28
CA GLY A 336 27.19 -0.07 -8.81
C GLY A 336 25.93 0.70 -9.17
N ASP A 337 26.04 2.02 -9.32
CA ASP A 337 24.99 2.98 -9.71
C ASP A 337 24.00 2.45 -10.77
N ALA A 338 22.73 2.87 -10.70
CA ALA A 338 21.72 2.50 -11.68
C ALA A 338 21.76 3.37 -12.96
N GLU A 339 21.37 2.78 -14.09
CA GLU A 339 21.25 3.47 -15.37
C GLU A 339 19.85 4.06 -15.60
N VAL A 340 19.81 5.12 -16.41
CA VAL A 340 18.57 5.74 -16.88
C VAL A 340 18.29 5.34 -18.32
N VAL A 341 17.22 4.60 -18.56
CA VAL A 341 16.72 4.21 -19.89
C VAL A 341 15.68 5.22 -20.39
N TYR A 342 15.78 5.65 -21.65
CA TYR A 342 14.75 6.48 -22.30
C TYR A 342 14.48 6.03 -23.74
N GLY A 343 13.53 5.11 -23.87
CA GLY A 343 13.16 4.45 -25.12
C GLY A 343 14.22 3.46 -25.60
N ARG A 344 15.17 3.93 -26.40
CA ARG A 344 16.30 3.14 -26.93
C ARG A 344 17.67 3.79 -26.65
N THR A 345 17.74 4.55 -25.56
CA THR A 345 18.89 5.34 -25.14
C THR A 345 19.15 5.01 -23.68
N ILE A 346 20.42 4.84 -23.31
CA ILE A 346 20.82 4.59 -21.92
C ILE A 346 21.84 5.66 -21.52
N PHE A 347 21.67 6.18 -20.31
CA PHE A 347 22.58 7.11 -19.64
C PHE A 347 23.10 6.48 -18.35
N ASP A 348 24.29 6.90 -17.91
CA ASP A 348 24.75 6.65 -16.54
C ASP A 348 23.96 7.47 -15.50
N SER A 349 24.17 7.19 -14.21
CA SER A 349 23.55 7.90 -13.07
C SER A 349 23.76 9.41 -13.05
N GLN A 350 24.69 9.92 -13.85
CA GLN A 350 25.05 11.34 -13.97
C GLN A 350 24.56 11.97 -15.29
N GLY A 351 23.80 11.23 -16.09
CA GLY A 351 23.20 11.69 -17.34
C GLY A 351 24.13 11.67 -18.57
N SER A 352 25.33 11.08 -18.50
CA SER A 352 26.19 10.91 -19.68
C SER A 352 25.59 9.86 -20.62
N LEU A 353 25.54 10.11 -21.93
CA LEU A 353 24.99 9.13 -22.87
C LEU A 353 25.98 7.98 -23.09
N ILE A 354 25.67 6.79 -22.56
CA ILE A 354 26.53 5.62 -22.67
C ILE A 354 26.22 4.77 -23.91
N TRP A 355 24.95 4.70 -24.33
CA TRP A 355 24.56 3.94 -25.53
C TRP A 355 23.26 4.47 -26.17
N GLN A 356 23.15 4.33 -27.50
CA GLN A 356 21.91 4.61 -28.23
C GLN A 356 21.70 3.69 -29.45
N GLY A 357 20.52 3.06 -29.52
CA GLY A 357 20.11 2.17 -30.60
C GLY A 357 19.57 2.88 -31.86
N THR A 358 19.28 2.10 -32.90
CA THR A 358 18.83 2.61 -34.22
C THR A 358 17.45 2.09 -34.69
N GLY A 359 16.71 1.38 -33.84
CA GLY A 359 15.39 0.76 -34.12
C GLY A 359 14.21 1.58 -33.61
N HIS A 360 13.14 0.92 -33.15
CA HIS A 360 11.98 1.57 -32.52
C HIS A 360 12.35 2.26 -31.18
N GLU A 361 11.53 3.21 -30.72
CA GLU A 361 11.83 4.07 -29.57
C GLU A 361 10.81 3.97 -28.42
N GLY A 362 9.79 3.11 -28.49
CA GLY A 362 8.69 3.06 -27.52
C GLY A 362 7.65 4.16 -27.73
N ASN A 363 7.39 4.52 -29.00
CA ASN A 363 6.47 5.57 -29.40
C ASN A 363 5.23 5.00 -30.10
N ASN A 364 4.03 5.32 -29.60
CA ASN A 364 2.81 5.18 -30.41
C ASN A 364 2.51 6.52 -31.11
N GLY A 365 2.94 6.66 -32.36
CA GLY A 365 2.78 7.90 -33.11
C GLY A 365 3.71 9.01 -32.60
N SER A 366 3.16 10.06 -31.97
CA SER A 366 3.93 11.15 -31.35
C SER A 366 3.95 11.11 -29.83
N VAL A 367 3.36 10.08 -29.23
CA VAL A 367 3.28 9.88 -27.78
C VAL A 367 4.28 8.80 -27.35
N GLY A 368 5.02 9.06 -26.28
CA GLY A 368 6.20 8.32 -25.87
C GLY A 368 7.42 9.24 -25.68
N LYS A 369 8.59 8.74 -25.32
CA LYS A 369 9.03 7.34 -25.34
C LYS A 369 8.67 6.59 -24.06
N LEU A 370 8.13 5.39 -24.21
CA LEU A 370 7.84 4.45 -23.12
C LEU A 370 8.52 3.12 -23.43
N SER A 371 9.62 2.85 -22.73
CA SER A 371 10.39 1.60 -22.80
C SER A 371 10.05 0.71 -21.62
N CYS A 372 9.99 -0.59 -21.86
CA CYS A 372 9.95 -1.61 -20.82
C CYS A 372 11.36 -2.18 -20.67
N VAL A 373 11.66 -2.70 -19.49
CA VAL A 373 12.95 -3.27 -19.10
C VAL A 373 12.63 -4.59 -18.40
N ALA A 374 13.34 -5.67 -18.76
CA ALA A 374 13.20 -7.01 -18.19
C ALA A 374 14.29 -7.94 -18.74
N ASP A 375 14.73 -8.95 -17.99
CA ASP A 375 15.51 -10.08 -18.53
C ASP A 375 14.60 -10.92 -19.45
N LEU A 376 14.91 -10.98 -20.75
CA LEU A 376 14.11 -11.75 -21.71
C LEU A 376 14.74 -13.10 -22.07
N ASP A 377 16.03 -13.33 -21.78
CA ASP A 377 16.75 -14.55 -22.20
C ASP A 377 17.38 -15.40 -21.07
N GLY A 378 17.20 -14.96 -19.82
CA GLY A 378 17.52 -15.68 -18.59
C GLY A 378 18.98 -15.57 -18.17
N ASP A 379 19.69 -14.50 -18.56
CA ASP A 379 21.09 -14.27 -18.22
C ASP A 379 21.32 -13.37 -16.98
N LEU A 380 20.22 -12.95 -16.33
CA LEU A 380 20.10 -12.03 -15.19
C LEU A 380 20.32 -10.54 -15.53
N ARG A 381 20.55 -10.18 -16.80
CA ARG A 381 20.69 -8.79 -17.22
C ARG A 381 19.47 -8.37 -18.04
N PRO A 382 18.88 -7.19 -17.76
CA PRO A 382 17.71 -6.78 -18.51
C PRO A 382 18.00 -6.34 -19.95
N GLU A 383 17.11 -6.74 -20.86
CA GLU A 383 16.91 -6.12 -22.16
C GLU A 383 16.14 -4.79 -22.05
N VAL A 384 16.28 -3.94 -23.08
CA VAL A 384 15.41 -2.78 -23.28
C VAL A 384 14.44 -3.03 -24.42
N ILE A 385 13.14 -3.00 -24.12
CA ILE A 385 12.03 -3.18 -25.05
C ILE A 385 11.50 -1.80 -25.44
N ALA A 386 11.82 -1.36 -26.66
CA ALA A 386 11.40 -0.08 -27.21
C ALA A 386 10.26 -0.29 -28.21
N GLY A 387 9.09 -0.73 -27.73
CA GLY A 387 7.98 -1.15 -28.57
C GLY A 387 8.34 -2.38 -29.41
N GLY A 388 8.26 -2.28 -30.74
CA GLY A 388 8.59 -3.39 -31.66
C GLY A 388 10.08 -3.70 -31.83
N THR A 389 10.96 -3.46 -30.86
CA THR A 389 12.40 -3.79 -30.93
C THR A 389 12.96 -3.98 -29.52
N ALA A 390 13.61 -5.12 -29.27
CA ALA A 390 14.38 -5.38 -28.05
C ALA A 390 15.89 -5.27 -28.29
N TRP A 391 16.61 -4.88 -27.23
CA TRP A 391 18.05 -4.69 -27.22
C TRP A 391 18.67 -5.42 -26.04
N HIS A 392 19.66 -6.28 -26.32
CA HIS A 392 20.44 -7.04 -25.36
C HIS A 392 21.77 -6.34 -25.06
N PHE A 393 22.23 -6.39 -23.81
CA PHE A 393 23.37 -5.62 -23.31
C PHE A 393 24.48 -6.49 -22.73
N THR A 394 25.73 -6.03 -22.84
CA THR A 394 26.91 -6.73 -22.32
C THR A 394 27.96 -5.73 -21.83
N GLY A 395 28.90 -6.19 -21.01
CA GLY A 395 30.01 -5.36 -20.49
C GLY A 395 29.61 -4.48 -19.30
N THR A 396 30.55 -3.65 -18.83
CA THR A 396 30.38 -2.78 -17.66
C THR A 396 30.44 -1.31 -18.06
N VAL A 397 29.60 -0.47 -17.46
CA VAL A 397 29.54 0.98 -17.67
C VAL A 397 30.86 1.63 -17.29
N GLY A 398 31.23 2.67 -18.05
CA GLY A 398 32.57 3.26 -18.01
C GLY A 398 33.73 2.37 -18.51
N THR A 399 33.49 1.09 -18.83
CA THR A 399 34.52 0.11 -19.23
C THR A 399 34.36 -0.36 -20.68
N ASP A 400 33.32 -1.15 -20.95
CA ASP A 400 33.08 -1.82 -22.24
C ASP A 400 31.60 -2.10 -22.54
N PHE A 401 30.68 -1.38 -21.87
CA PHE A 401 29.23 -1.49 -22.08
C PHE A 401 28.82 -1.38 -23.56
N MET A 402 28.05 -2.37 -24.03
CA MET A 402 27.63 -2.51 -25.42
C MET A 402 26.22 -3.12 -25.53
N GLY A 403 25.31 -2.40 -26.18
CA GLY A 403 24.01 -2.93 -26.61
C GLY A 403 23.99 -3.42 -28.06
N SER A 404 23.24 -4.48 -28.33
CA SER A 404 22.99 -5.07 -29.65
C SER A 404 21.50 -5.40 -29.82
N GLN A 405 21.01 -5.43 -31.07
CA GLN A 405 19.58 -5.70 -31.30
C GLN A 405 19.30 -7.20 -31.11
N LEU A 406 18.45 -7.57 -30.15
CA LEU A 406 18.00 -8.95 -29.95
C LEU A 406 17.03 -9.33 -31.09
N TRP A 407 15.94 -8.58 -31.24
CA TRP A 407 14.96 -8.75 -32.32
C TRP A 407 14.28 -7.44 -32.71
N THR A 408 13.59 -7.45 -33.85
CA THR A 408 12.72 -6.35 -34.29
C THR A 408 11.51 -6.91 -35.02
N ASN A 409 10.31 -6.43 -34.67
CA ASN A 409 9.04 -6.96 -35.16
C ASN A 409 8.04 -5.81 -35.35
N GLY A 410 7.35 -5.77 -36.50
CA GLY A 410 6.23 -4.87 -36.74
C GLY A 410 6.63 -3.39 -36.79
N THR A 411 5.88 -2.55 -36.07
CA THR A 411 6.16 -1.11 -35.90
C THR A 411 6.44 -0.76 -34.45
N ASP A 412 6.83 0.48 -34.21
CA ASP A 412 6.85 1.07 -32.88
C ASP A 412 5.46 1.00 -32.19
N GLY A 413 5.44 1.10 -30.86
CA GLY A 413 4.27 0.87 -30.02
C GLY A 413 4.60 0.97 -28.53
N PHE A 414 3.60 0.78 -27.68
CA PHE A 414 3.77 0.67 -26.24
C PHE A 414 3.89 -0.81 -25.82
N CYS A 415 4.60 -1.08 -24.73
CA CYS A 415 4.88 -2.44 -24.27
C CYS A 415 4.29 -2.73 -22.88
N GLY A 416 4.17 -4.03 -22.60
CA GLY A 416 3.97 -4.66 -21.28
C GLY A 416 4.58 -6.05 -21.31
N ILE A 417 4.92 -6.61 -20.14
CA ILE A 417 5.71 -7.85 -20.01
C ILE A 417 5.06 -8.74 -18.94
N ALA A 418 4.90 -10.03 -19.26
CA ALA A 418 4.45 -11.09 -18.37
C ALA A 418 4.75 -12.46 -19.00
N ASP A 419 4.84 -13.52 -18.19
CA ASP A 419 4.88 -14.90 -18.68
C ASP A 419 3.44 -15.40 -18.88
N PHE A 420 3.00 -15.49 -20.14
CA PHE A 420 1.67 -15.99 -20.47
C PHE A 420 1.64 -17.48 -20.80
N GLN A 421 2.81 -18.13 -20.94
CA GLN A 421 2.92 -19.56 -21.20
C GLN A 421 3.11 -20.38 -19.91
N LEU A 422 3.40 -19.71 -18.80
CA LEU A 422 3.79 -20.23 -17.49
C LEU A 422 4.97 -21.21 -17.57
N ASP A 423 5.99 -20.84 -18.35
CA ASP A 423 7.21 -21.64 -18.56
C ASP A 423 8.51 -21.03 -18.02
N GLY A 424 8.42 -19.84 -17.41
CA GLY A 424 9.51 -19.08 -16.81
C GLY A 424 10.12 -18.02 -17.75
N ILE A 425 9.70 -17.97 -19.02
CA ILE A 425 10.17 -17.01 -20.01
C ILE A 425 9.05 -16.01 -20.30
N PRO A 426 9.30 -14.69 -20.28
CA PRO A 426 8.25 -13.70 -20.51
C PRO A 426 7.93 -13.51 -22.00
N GLU A 427 6.67 -13.20 -22.30
CA GLU A 427 6.27 -12.57 -23.55
C GLU A 427 6.27 -11.04 -23.44
N VAL A 428 6.40 -10.41 -24.60
CA VAL A 428 6.22 -8.97 -24.77
C VAL A 428 4.90 -8.68 -25.47
N VAL A 429 3.99 -8.02 -24.75
CA VAL A 429 2.81 -7.38 -25.33
C VAL A 429 3.25 -6.11 -26.05
N VAL A 430 2.79 -5.89 -27.28
CA VAL A 430 2.98 -4.62 -28.00
C VAL A 430 1.64 -4.08 -28.51
N VAL A 431 1.21 -2.95 -27.95
CA VAL A 431 0.00 -2.23 -28.38
C VAL A 431 0.36 -1.14 -29.39
N ARG A 432 -0.23 -1.24 -30.58
CA ARG A 432 0.09 -0.38 -31.73
C ARG A 432 -0.97 -0.47 -32.84
N SER A 433 -1.22 0.64 -33.53
CA SER A 433 -1.96 0.66 -34.81
C SER A 433 -3.29 -0.11 -34.81
N ASN A 434 -4.08 0.02 -33.74
CA ASN A 434 -5.33 -0.70 -33.51
C ASN A 434 -5.20 -2.22 -33.26
N ALA A 435 -4.06 -2.68 -32.75
CA ALA A 435 -3.84 -4.08 -32.42
C ALA A 435 -3.09 -4.23 -31.09
N ILE A 436 -3.40 -5.35 -30.44
CA ILE A 436 -2.62 -5.94 -29.35
C ILE A 436 -1.90 -7.13 -29.97
N ASP A 437 -0.57 -7.11 -29.98
CA ASP A 437 0.27 -8.22 -30.43
C ASP A 437 0.97 -8.86 -29.22
N ILE A 438 1.05 -10.18 -29.16
CA ILE A 438 1.92 -10.90 -28.21
C ILE A 438 3.12 -11.45 -28.98
N LEU A 439 4.32 -11.17 -28.48
CA LEU A 439 5.60 -11.61 -29.03
C LEU A 439 6.33 -12.49 -28.01
N ASP A 440 6.84 -13.63 -28.45
CA ASP A 440 7.85 -14.45 -27.74
C ASP A 440 9.05 -13.54 -27.34
N GLY A 441 9.40 -13.50 -26.06
CA GLY A 441 10.36 -12.54 -25.49
C GLY A 441 11.78 -12.70 -26.03
N VAL A 442 12.26 -13.95 -26.19
CA VAL A 442 13.63 -14.24 -26.65
C VAL A 442 13.80 -13.94 -28.15
N THR A 443 12.80 -14.28 -28.98
CA THR A 443 12.92 -14.30 -30.44
C THR A 443 12.18 -13.17 -31.15
N GLY A 444 11.26 -12.49 -30.47
CA GLY A 444 10.36 -11.49 -31.05
C GLY A 444 9.36 -12.09 -32.05
N THR A 445 9.12 -13.40 -32.01
CA THR A 445 8.16 -14.07 -32.88
C THR A 445 6.74 -13.73 -32.44
N LYS A 446 5.90 -13.22 -33.33
CA LYS A 446 4.49 -12.97 -32.99
C LYS A 446 3.75 -14.30 -32.79
N LEU A 447 3.30 -14.54 -31.56
CA LEU A 447 2.52 -15.72 -31.17
C LEU A 447 1.04 -15.53 -31.53
N ALA A 448 0.46 -14.41 -31.10
CA ALA A 448 -0.95 -14.08 -31.31
C ALA A 448 -1.16 -12.57 -31.49
N GLY A 449 -2.38 -12.17 -31.84
CA GLY A 449 -2.77 -10.76 -31.78
C GLY A 449 -4.21 -10.52 -32.22
N ILE A 450 -4.84 -9.52 -31.60
CA ILE A 450 -6.25 -9.16 -31.75
C ILE A 450 -6.38 -7.68 -32.08
N ALA A 451 -7.46 -7.30 -32.78
CA ALA A 451 -7.75 -5.90 -33.07
C ALA A 451 -8.50 -5.26 -31.89
N ILE A 452 -8.13 -4.03 -31.53
CA ILE A 452 -8.82 -3.29 -30.46
C ILE A 452 -10.24 -2.93 -30.94
N ALA A 453 -11.25 -3.28 -30.13
CA ALA A 453 -12.63 -2.89 -30.39
C ALA A 453 -12.79 -1.36 -30.33
N GLY A 454 -13.77 -0.80 -31.03
CA GLY A 454 -13.93 0.66 -31.13
C GLY A 454 -12.89 1.39 -31.98
N GLY A 455 -11.78 0.76 -32.37
CA GLY A 455 -10.71 1.41 -33.12
C GLY A 455 -9.71 2.14 -32.20
N GLY A 456 -8.77 2.88 -32.79
CA GLY A 456 -7.82 3.74 -32.07
C GLY A 456 -6.37 3.47 -32.44
N ALA A 457 -5.44 4.09 -31.71
CA ALA A 457 -4.02 3.76 -31.82
C ALA A 457 -3.59 2.70 -30.78
N GLY A 458 -4.30 2.66 -29.64
CA GLY A 458 -4.07 1.77 -28.51
C GLY A 458 -3.21 2.43 -27.44
N GLY A 459 -3.67 2.35 -26.18
CA GLY A 459 -2.95 2.82 -25.01
C GLY A 459 -1.79 1.90 -24.59
N PRO A 460 -0.98 2.32 -23.61
CA PRO A 460 -0.06 1.42 -22.93
C PRO A 460 -0.83 0.27 -22.27
N PRO A 461 -0.46 -1.01 -22.51
CA PRO A 461 -1.17 -2.14 -21.91
C PRO A 461 -0.90 -2.22 -20.41
N ASN A 462 -1.93 -2.56 -19.64
CA ASN A 462 -1.78 -3.13 -18.30
C ASN A 462 -1.95 -4.66 -18.39
N ILE A 463 -1.46 -5.37 -17.38
CA ILE A 463 -1.52 -6.84 -17.29
C ILE A 463 -1.84 -7.22 -15.85
N ALA A 464 -2.85 -8.07 -15.66
CA ALA A 464 -3.27 -8.66 -14.39
C ALA A 464 -4.16 -9.89 -14.68
N ASP A 465 -4.47 -10.68 -13.65
CA ASP A 465 -5.60 -11.59 -13.70
C ASP A 465 -6.90 -10.79 -13.57
N PHE A 466 -7.76 -10.84 -14.59
CA PHE A 466 -9.08 -10.18 -14.54
C PHE A 466 -10.22 -11.16 -14.24
N ASP A 467 -10.10 -12.47 -14.54
CA ASP A 467 -11.20 -13.43 -14.40
C ASP A 467 -11.05 -14.45 -13.25
N GLY A 468 -9.92 -14.42 -12.55
CA GLY A 468 -9.60 -15.21 -11.38
C GLY A 468 -9.13 -16.63 -11.72
N ASP A 469 -8.72 -16.90 -12.97
CA ASP A 469 -8.26 -18.21 -13.41
C ASP A 469 -6.76 -18.49 -13.17
N GLY A 470 -6.01 -17.48 -12.73
CA GLY A 470 -4.58 -17.53 -12.42
C GLY A 470 -3.66 -17.26 -13.60
N PHE A 471 -4.18 -16.87 -14.78
CA PHE A 471 -3.40 -16.50 -15.95
C PHE A 471 -3.42 -14.97 -16.18
N PRO A 472 -2.33 -14.37 -16.70
CA PRO A 472 -2.31 -12.94 -17.01
C PRO A 472 -3.15 -12.62 -18.25
N ASP A 473 -4.03 -11.64 -18.09
CA ASP A 473 -4.82 -11.01 -19.15
C ASP A 473 -4.29 -9.60 -19.49
N ILE A 474 -4.77 -9.01 -20.59
CA ILE A 474 -4.30 -7.72 -21.09
C ILE A 474 -5.47 -6.72 -21.20
N GLY A 475 -5.35 -5.59 -20.51
CA GLY A 475 -6.24 -4.44 -20.66
C GLY A 475 -5.59 -3.31 -21.47
N THR A 476 -6.37 -2.62 -22.29
CA THR A 476 -5.94 -1.38 -22.96
C THR A 476 -7.12 -0.50 -23.39
N ALA A 477 -6.92 0.81 -23.33
CA ALA A 477 -7.80 1.76 -23.99
C ALA A 477 -7.63 1.74 -25.52
N GLY A 478 -8.74 1.83 -26.23
CA GLY A 478 -8.84 2.24 -27.63
C GLY A 478 -9.44 3.64 -27.76
N GLY A 479 -9.86 4.02 -28.96
CA GLY A 479 -10.41 5.35 -29.25
C GLY A 479 -11.88 5.56 -28.91
N ASN A 480 -12.68 4.48 -28.86
CA ASN A 480 -14.09 4.53 -28.47
C ASN A 480 -14.47 3.45 -27.45
N ASN A 481 -13.57 2.52 -27.16
CA ASN A 481 -13.80 1.44 -26.21
C ASN A 481 -12.56 1.17 -25.36
N TYR A 482 -12.77 0.72 -24.13
CA TYR A 482 -11.79 -0.07 -23.39
C TYR A 482 -11.97 -1.54 -23.76
N VAL A 483 -10.90 -2.35 -23.75
CA VAL A 483 -10.97 -3.80 -23.95
C VAL A 483 -10.10 -4.55 -22.94
N VAL A 484 -10.59 -5.71 -22.52
CA VAL A 484 -9.81 -6.75 -21.84
C VAL A 484 -9.78 -8.00 -22.71
N VAL A 485 -8.59 -8.60 -22.85
CA VAL A 485 -8.35 -9.77 -23.70
C VAL A 485 -7.45 -10.80 -23.00
N GLN A 486 -7.81 -12.07 -23.12
CA GLN A 486 -7.04 -13.23 -22.65
C GLN A 486 -6.22 -13.84 -23.79
N PHE A 487 -5.10 -14.48 -23.46
CA PHE A 487 -4.30 -15.30 -24.38
C PHE A 487 -4.31 -16.77 -23.95
N ASP A 488 -4.51 -17.70 -24.90
CA ASP A 488 -4.60 -19.14 -24.64
C ASP A 488 -3.25 -19.83 -24.31
N GLY A 489 -2.18 -19.05 -24.10
CA GLY A 489 -0.81 -19.55 -23.91
C GLY A 489 -0.23 -20.25 -25.15
N ILE A 490 -0.84 -20.14 -26.35
CA ILE A 490 -0.39 -20.86 -27.56
C ILE A 490 -0.41 -20.00 -28.83
N ASN A 491 -1.58 -19.53 -29.29
CA ASN A 491 -1.73 -18.70 -30.52
C ASN A 491 -3.07 -17.94 -30.65
N THR A 492 -4.00 -18.05 -29.69
CA THR A 492 -5.34 -17.44 -29.76
C THR A 492 -5.51 -16.38 -28.69
N MET A 493 -5.90 -15.17 -29.08
CA MET A 493 -6.39 -14.16 -28.14
C MET A 493 -7.91 -14.05 -28.24
N THR A 494 -8.57 -13.94 -27.09
CA THR A 494 -10.03 -13.82 -26.97
C THR A 494 -10.36 -12.55 -26.20
N GLN A 495 -11.33 -11.77 -26.66
CA GLN A 495 -11.82 -10.63 -25.88
C GLN A 495 -12.74 -11.15 -24.77
N LEU A 496 -12.43 -10.83 -23.52
CA LEU A 496 -13.29 -11.13 -22.37
C LEU A 496 -14.45 -10.13 -22.35
N TRP A 497 -14.14 -8.83 -22.34
CA TRP A 497 -15.14 -7.77 -22.44
C TRP A 497 -14.62 -6.49 -23.11
N GLN A 498 -15.56 -5.60 -23.41
CA GLN A 498 -15.31 -4.21 -23.83
C GLN A 498 -16.24 -3.25 -23.08
N ALA A 499 -15.81 -2.00 -22.89
CA ALA A 499 -16.64 -0.91 -22.37
C ALA A 499 -16.67 0.26 -23.35
N ASP A 500 -17.76 1.03 -23.44
CA ASP A 500 -17.83 2.26 -24.26
C ASP A 500 -17.14 3.45 -23.57
N THR A 501 -16.12 4.04 -24.20
CA THR A 501 -15.29 5.12 -23.61
C THR A 501 -15.21 6.37 -24.49
N LYS A 502 -14.56 7.43 -24.02
CA LYS A 502 -14.36 8.70 -24.72
C LYS A 502 -12.87 9.03 -24.77
N ASP A 503 -12.14 8.52 -25.76
CA ASP A 503 -10.77 8.95 -26.08
C ASP A 503 -10.59 9.14 -27.59
N GLY A 504 -11.39 10.05 -28.14
CA GLY A 504 -11.29 10.46 -29.55
C GLY A 504 -10.07 11.34 -29.82
N SER A 505 -9.60 12.11 -28.82
CA SER A 505 -8.47 13.04 -28.94
C SER A 505 -7.10 12.36 -29.02
N SER A 506 -6.80 11.40 -28.15
CA SER A 506 -5.49 10.73 -28.13
C SER A 506 -5.54 9.33 -28.72
N GLN A 507 -6.58 8.56 -28.41
CA GLN A 507 -6.77 7.14 -28.74
C GLN A 507 -5.63 6.25 -28.20
N ARG A 508 -5.08 6.64 -27.04
CA ARG A 508 -3.77 6.25 -26.48
C ARG A 508 -3.67 6.36 -24.95
N THR A 509 -4.71 6.79 -24.23
CA THR A 509 -4.62 6.93 -22.77
C THR A 509 -4.23 5.61 -22.11
N GLY A 510 -3.47 5.65 -21.01
CA GLY A 510 -3.17 4.44 -20.26
C GLY A 510 -4.28 4.08 -19.29
N SER A 511 -4.08 2.96 -18.62
CA SER A 511 -4.85 2.51 -17.46
C SER A 511 -3.90 1.76 -16.53
N SER A 512 -4.28 1.68 -15.26
CA SER A 512 -3.68 0.85 -14.23
C SER A 512 -4.67 -0.21 -13.79
N VAL A 513 -4.21 -1.15 -12.97
CA VAL A 513 -5.03 -2.18 -12.34
C VAL A 513 -4.61 -2.39 -10.91
N PHE A 514 -5.57 -2.75 -10.07
CA PHE A 514 -5.36 -3.15 -8.69
C PHE A 514 -6.57 -3.99 -8.28
N ASP A 515 -6.36 -5.04 -7.51
CA ASP A 515 -7.44 -5.83 -6.91
C ASP A 515 -7.71 -5.17 -5.56
N PHE A 516 -8.81 -4.41 -5.46
CA PHE A 516 -9.09 -3.52 -4.31
C PHE A 516 -9.80 -4.23 -3.17
N ASP A 517 -10.61 -5.25 -3.44
CA ASP A 517 -11.36 -6.00 -2.42
C ASP A 517 -10.75 -7.37 -2.09
N GLY A 518 -9.62 -7.70 -2.72
CA GLY A 518 -8.83 -8.89 -2.44
C GLY A 518 -9.52 -10.19 -2.87
N ASP A 519 -10.39 -10.13 -3.89
CA ASP A 519 -11.12 -11.29 -4.40
C ASP A 519 -10.31 -12.13 -5.40
N GLY A 520 -9.16 -11.62 -5.85
CA GLY A 520 -8.25 -12.24 -6.80
C GLY A 520 -8.39 -11.72 -8.24
N ARG A 521 -9.39 -10.89 -8.53
CA ARG A 521 -9.60 -10.25 -9.84
C ARG A 521 -9.24 -8.78 -9.72
N SER A 522 -8.40 -8.26 -10.62
CA SER A 522 -8.02 -6.84 -10.55
C SER A 522 -9.05 -5.91 -11.22
N GLU A 523 -9.42 -4.82 -10.55
CA GLU A 523 -10.16 -3.71 -11.15
C GLU A 523 -9.32 -3.01 -12.23
N VAL A 524 -10.01 -2.35 -13.18
CA VAL A 524 -9.38 -1.42 -14.12
C VAL A 524 -9.70 0.01 -13.71
N ILE A 525 -8.66 0.79 -13.40
CA ILE A 525 -8.76 2.21 -13.07
C ILE A 525 -8.40 3.01 -14.34
N TYR A 526 -9.38 3.73 -14.89
CA TYR A 526 -9.27 4.36 -16.20
C TYR A 526 -9.87 5.77 -16.24
N GLY A 527 -9.02 6.77 -16.52
CA GLY A 527 -9.44 8.13 -16.86
C GLY A 527 -9.54 8.32 -18.37
N ASP A 528 -10.74 8.63 -18.88
CA ASP A 528 -10.93 9.02 -20.28
C ASP A 528 -10.93 10.55 -20.46
N GLU A 529 -11.42 11.08 -21.60
CA GLU A 529 -11.51 12.54 -21.79
C GLU A 529 -12.41 13.23 -20.75
N TRP A 530 -13.43 12.54 -20.21
CA TRP A 530 -14.56 13.14 -19.48
C TRP A 530 -14.83 12.53 -18.09
N TYR A 531 -14.35 11.31 -17.82
CA TYR A 531 -14.59 10.62 -16.55
C TYR A 531 -13.40 9.78 -16.06
N LEU A 532 -13.24 9.69 -14.75
CA LEU A 532 -12.64 8.53 -14.09
C LEU A 532 -13.70 7.42 -14.05
N ARG A 533 -13.32 6.20 -14.40
CA ARG A 533 -14.11 4.98 -14.17
C ARG A 533 -13.26 3.93 -13.49
N ILE A 534 -13.92 3.16 -12.64
CA ILE A 534 -13.36 1.96 -12.04
C ILE A 534 -14.28 0.81 -12.44
N TYR A 535 -13.76 -0.03 -13.33
CA TYR A 535 -14.44 -1.23 -13.77
C TYR A 535 -14.04 -2.37 -12.84
N PRO A 536 -14.96 -3.27 -12.44
CA PRO A 536 -14.55 -4.54 -11.85
C PRO A 536 -13.76 -5.36 -12.87
N GLY A 537 -13.17 -6.46 -12.41
CA GLY A 537 -12.66 -7.51 -13.29
C GLY A 537 -13.76 -8.17 -14.15
N VAL A 538 -13.58 -9.45 -14.50
CA VAL A 538 -14.59 -10.23 -15.21
C VAL A 538 -15.59 -10.79 -14.20
N GLU A 539 -16.76 -10.16 -14.13
CA GLU A 539 -17.88 -10.66 -13.32
C GLU A 539 -18.61 -11.81 -14.06
N PRO A 540 -18.61 -13.05 -13.52
CA PRO A 540 -19.19 -14.22 -14.17
C PRO A 540 -20.68 -14.42 -13.85
N ASP A 541 -21.30 -13.61 -12.98
CA ASP A 541 -22.70 -13.80 -12.63
C ASP A 541 -23.68 -13.37 -13.74
N CYS A 542 -23.99 -14.35 -14.60
CA CYS A 542 -25.00 -14.23 -15.65
C CYS A 542 -26.45 -14.10 -15.14
N THR A 543 -26.67 -14.07 -13.82
CA THR A 543 -27.99 -13.87 -13.21
C THR A 543 -28.27 -12.42 -12.80
N LEU A 544 -27.25 -11.56 -12.83
CA LEU A 544 -27.38 -10.11 -12.70
C LEU A 544 -28.23 -9.51 -13.84
N ASN A 545 -28.67 -8.26 -13.67
CA ASN A 545 -29.40 -7.50 -14.69
C ASN A 545 -28.94 -6.03 -14.70
N PRO A 546 -28.06 -5.62 -15.65
CA PRO A 546 -27.55 -6.42 -16.79
C PRO A 546 -26.74 -7.65 -16.34
N PRO A 547 -26.70 -8.74 -17.14
CA PRO A 547 -25.82 -9.88 -16.88
C PRO A 547 -24.38 -9.43 -16.98
N GLY A 548 -23.50 -9.90 -16.07
CA GLY A 548 -22.13 -9.40 -16.00
C GLY A 548 -21.30 -9.60 -17.29
N PRO A 549 -20.22 -8.82 -17.46
CA PRO A 549 -19.35 -8.80 -18.64
C PRO A 549 -18.81 -10.18 -19.06
N GLY A 550 -18.58 -11.11 -18.13
CA GLY A 550 -18.16 -12.49 -18.47
C GLY A 550 -19.20 -13.29 -19.26
N CYS A 551 -20.44 -12.81 -19.34
CA CYS A 551 -21.58 -13.52 -19.93
C CYS A 551 -22.03 -12.95 -21.29
N ASP A 552 -21.90 -11.64 -21.51
CA ASP A 552 -22.29 -10.98 -22.77
C ASP A 552 -21.14 -10.23 -23.49
N GLY A 553 -19.99 -10.08 -22.82
CA GLY A 553 -18.78 -9.43 -23.33
C GLY A 553 -18.83 -7.90 -23.33
N ASN A 554 -19.76 -7.27 -22.62
CA ASN A 554 -20.06 -5.85 -22.74
C ASN A 554 -20.32 -5.15 -21.39
N MET A 555 -19.26 -4.60 -20.81
CA MET A 555 -19.28 -3.78 -19.60
C MET A 555 -19.98 -2.42 -19.83
N THR A 556 -21.03 -2.12 -19.07
CA THR A 556 -21.79 -0.85 -19.16
C THR A 556 -21.63 0.02 -17.91
N ASP A 557 -21.97 1.32 -18.01
CA ASP A 557 -22.01 2.25 -16.86
C ASP A 557 -23.01 1.83 -15.74
N ALA A 558 -23.72 0.71 -15.88
CA ALA A 558 -24.57 0.12 -14.83
C ALA A 558 -23.89 -1.02 -14.03
N GLU A 559 -22.68 -1.43 -14.44
CA GLU A 559 -21.89 -2.54 -13.86
C GLU A 559 -20.56 -2.06 -13.27
N ILE A 560 -20.17 -0.81 -13.53
CA ILE A 560 -18.95 -0.21 -13.00
C ILE A 560 -19.07 0.06 -11.50
N LEU A 561 -17.97 -0.11 -10.77
CA LEU A 561 -17.90 0.16 -9.34
C LEU A 561 -17.98 1.68 -9.07
N PHE A 562 -17.27 2.47 -9.88
CA PHE A 562 -17.23 3.92 -9.72
C PHE A 562 -17.21 4.69 -11.03
N ILE A 563 -17.80 5.89 -11.00
CA ILE A 563 -17.66 6.91 -12.04
C ILE A 563 -17.73 8.31 -11.43
N ASP A 564 -16.76 9.14 -11.77
CA ASP A 564 -16.78 10.58 -11.50
C ASP A 564 -16.26 11.39 -12.70
N ILE A 565 -16.60 12.68 -12.76
CA ILE A 565 -16.18 13.60 -13.81
C ILE A 565 -14.74 14.06 -13.55
N ASN A 566 -13.78 13.34 -14.13
CA ASN A 566 -12.44 13.85 -14.39
C ASN A 566 -12.25 14.16 -15.88
N SER A 567 -11.86 15.39 -16.24
CA SER A 567 -11.53 15.72 -17.62
C SER A 567 -10.03 15.61 -17.93
N SER A 568 -9.71 15.07 -19.10
CA SER A 568 -8.38 15.16 -19.69
C SER A 568 -8.42 15.48 -21.19
N ARG A 569 -7.37 16.12 -21.68
CA ARG A 569 -6.99 16.14 -23.11
C ARG A 569 -6.65 14.75 -23.65
N THR A 570 -6.29 13.83 -22.76
CA THR A 570 -5.74 12.49 -23.01
C THR A 570 -4.42 12.45 -23.77
N ARG A 571 -3.47 11.61 -23.32
CA ARG A 571 -2.22 11.30 -24.05
C ARG A 571 -1.77 9.84 -23.86
N ALA A 572 -1.27 9.53 -22.67
CA ALA A 572 -0.73 8.23 -22.23
C ALA A 572 -0.55 8.19 -20.70
N GLU A 573 -0.91 9.26 -20.01
CA GLU A 573 -1.14 9.27 -18.57
C GLU A 573 -2.17 8.22 -18.17
N TYR A 574 -2.11 7.81 -16.91
CA TYR A 574 -3.07 6.91 -16.28
C TYR A 574 -3.10 7.16 -14.76
N PRO A 575 -4.11 6.67 -14.03
CA PRO A 575 -4.22 6.83 -12.58
C PRO A 575 -3.22 5.92 -11.84
N VAL A 576 -2.56 6.39 -10.79
CA VAL A 576 -1.65 5.56 -9.97
C VAL A 576 -2.40 4.95 -8.79
N ILE A 577 -1.97 3.78 -8.32
CA ILE A 577 -2.45 3.15 -7.08
C ILE A 577 -1.25 2.89 -6.18
N ALA A 578 -1.17 3.59 -5.05
CA ALA A 578 -0.12 3.46 -4.05
C ALA A 578 -0.67 3.94 -2.70
N ASP A 579 -0.09 3.45 -1.61
CA ASP A 579 -0.20 4.09 -0.30
C ASP A 579 0.43 5.49 -0.43
N VAL A 580 -0.30 6.54 -0.07
CA VAL A 580 0.23 7.91 -0.12
C VAL A 580 0.27 8.65 1.21
N ASP A 581 -0.28 8.09 2.28
CA ASP A 581 -0.31 8.73 3.60
C ASP A 581 0.39 7.92 4.72
N GLY A 582 0.93 6.75 4.37
CA GLY A 582 1.64 5.84 5.26
C GLY A 582 0.74 4.92 6.08
N ASP A 583 -0.56 4.83 5.77
CA ASP A 583 -1.53 4.00 6.49
C ASP A 583 -1.57 2.51 6.06
N PHE A 584 -0.73 2.14 5.10
CA PHE A 584 -0.63 0.85 4.43
C PHE A 584 -1.78 0.52 3.46
N LYS A 585 -2.76 1.41 3.24
CA LYS A 585 -3.89 1.25 2.31
C LYS A 585 -3.56 1.83 0.93
N ALA A 586 -4.54 1.87 0.02
CA ALA A 586 -4.28 2.01 -1.42
C ALA A 586 -5.06 3.17 -2.06
N GLU A 587 -4.43 4.32 -2.25
CA GLU A 587 -5.11 5.50 -2.79
C GLU A 587 -5.02 5.56 -4.31
N ILE A 588 -5.99 6.24 -4.94
CA ILE A 588 -6.00 6.50 -6.38
C ILE A 588 -5.55 7.94 -6.65
N ILE A 589 -4.44 8.10 -7.37
CA ILE A 589 -3.85 9.40 -7.72
C ILE A 589 -4.04 9.70 -9.20
N LEU A 590 -4.69 10.82 -9.51
CA LEU A 590 -5.16 11.15 -10.85
C LEU A 590 -4.71 12.54 -11.32
N SER A 591 -4.11 12.62 -12.51
CA SER A 591 -3.88 13.90 -13.20
C SER A 591 -5.14 14.40 -13.90
N THR A 592 -5.46 15.68 -13.71
CA THR A 592 -6.67 16.32 -14.25
C THR A 592 -6.34 17.59 -15.04
N ASN A 593 -7.12 17.88 -16.08
CA ASN A 593 -7.00 19.13 -16.84
C ASN A 593 -8.32 19.62 -17.47
N ASN A 594 -8.44 20.94 -17.58
CA ASN A 594 -9.65 21.64 -18.00
C ASN A 594 -9.44 22.71 -19.08
N GLU A 595 -8.28 22.72 -19.75
CA GLU A 595 -8.08 23.52 -20.97
C GLU A 595 -8.59 22.83 -22.25
N SER A 596 -8.82 21.52 -22.16
CA SER A 596 -9.68 20.78 -23.07
C SER A 596 -11.08 21.41 -23.09
N SER A 597 -11.73 21.43 -24.27
CA SER A 597 -13.12 21.90 -24.39
C SER A 597 -14.06 20.74 -24.78
N GLN A 598 -13.75 19.55 -24.29
CA GLN A 598 -14.37 18.28 -24.64
C GLN A 598 -15.19 17.75 -23.47
N GLY A 599 -16.48 17.46 -23.70
CA GLY A 599 -17.34 16.77 -22.73
C GLY A 599 -17.54 17.48 -21.40
N ASN A 600 -17.53 16.68 -20.33
CA ASN A 600 -17.76 17.13 -18.96
C ASN A 600 -16.45 17.65 -18.37
N ILE A 601 -16.22 18.95 -18.50
CA ILE A 601 -15.02 19.59 -17.96
C ILE A 601 -15.10 19.67 -16.45
N GLY A 602 -14.14 19.03 -15.78
CA GLY A 602 -13.88 19.15 -14.35
C GLY A 602 -12.67 20.01 -14.04
N ASP A 603 -11.93 19.55 -13.05
CA ASP A 603 -10.83 20.27 -12.41
C ASP A 603 -9.54 20.26 -13.25
N ALA A 604 -8.51 20.88 -12.70
CA ALA A 604 -7.17 20.82 -13.25
C ALA A 604 -6.12 20.80 -12.13
N GLY A 605 -5.26 19.78 -12.16
CA GLY A 605 -4.21 19.53 -11.19
C GLY A 605 -4.15 18.04 -10.85
N ILE A 606 -4.22 17.71 -9.56
CA ILE A 606 -4.23 16.34 -9.04
C ILE A 606 -5.50 16.12 -8.20
N GLU A 607 -6.12 14.96 -8.33
CA GLU A 607 -7.15 14.46 -7.40
C GLU A 607 -6.64 13.15 -6.77
N VAL A 608 -6.82 13.00 -5.45
CA VAL A 608 -6.48 11.78 -4.69
C VAL A 608 -7.75 11.26 -4.04
N PHE A 609 -8.00 9.96 -4.17
CA PHE A 609 -9.15 9.26 -3.58
C PHE A 609 -8.70 8.16 -2.63
N GLU A 610 -9.47 7.95 -1.57
CA GLU A 610 -9.39 6.90 -0.55
C GLU A 610 -10.77 6.17 -0.48
N ASP A 611 -10.88 5.00 0.16
CA ASP A 611 -12.20 4.38 0.42
C ASP A 611 -12.80 4.92 1.72
N ARG A 612 -14.08 5.30 1.70
CA ARG A 612 -14.75 5.85 2.90
C ARG A 612 -14.82 4.87 4.07
N LEU A 613 -14.77 3.58 3.77
CA LEU A 613 -15.06 2.50 4.70
C LEU A 613 -13.82 1.62 4.93
N ASP A 614 -12.63 2.11 4.57
CA ASP A 614 -11.33 1.43 4.74
C ASP A 614 -11.25 0.02 4.10
N ASN A 615 -12.10 -0.27 3.11
CA ASN A 615 -12.17 -1.62 2.49
C ASN A 615 -11.04 -1.90 1.52
N TRP A 616 -10.35 -0.87 1.03
CA TRP A 616 -9.27 -1.06 0.07
C TRP A 616 -8.10 -1.80 0.71
N VAL A 617 -7.76 -2.95 0.14
CA VAL A 617 -6.64 -3.78 0.62
C VAL A 617 -5.31 -3.03 0.52
N GLY A 618 -4.38 -3.38 1.39
CA GLY A 618 -3.12 -2.66 1.50
C GLY A 618 -2.24 -2.71 0.25
N THR A 619 -1.30 -1.77 0.09
CA THR A 619 -0.42 -1.72 -1.09
C THR A 619 0.96 -1.12 -0.79
N LEU A 620 1.86 -1.10 -1.78
CA LEU A 620 3.18 -0.47 -1.62
C LEU A 620 3.10 1.06 -1.80
N PRO A 621 3.86 1.86 -1.03
CA PRO A 621 3.85 3.34 -1.08
C PRO A 621 4.69 3.90 -2.23
N ILE A 622 4.77 3.17 -3.34
CA ILE A 622 5.64 3.52 -4.46
C ILE A 622 5.01 3.21 -5.80
N TRP A 623 5.19 4.15 -6.73
CA TRP A 623 4.92 3.98 -8.15
C TRP A 623 5.94 4.81 -8.91
N ASN A 624 7.15 4.26 -9.03
CA ASN A 624 8.32 5.09 -9.30
C ASN A 624 8.44 5.57 -10.75
N GLN A 625 7.78 4.92 -11.73
CA GLN A 625 7.94 5.20 -13.17
C GLN A 625 6.71 4.86 -14.01
N HIS A 626 6.64 5.28 -15.28
CA HIS A 626 5.48 4.99 -16.14
C HIS A 626 5.34 3.51 -16.50
N THR A 627 6.45 2.79 -16.62
CA THR A 627 6.50 1.35 -16.91
C THR A 627 6.71 0.54 -15.63
N TYR A 628 5.97 0.92 -14.58
CA TYR A 628 6.00 0.29 -13.26
C TYR A 628 5.56 -1.17 -13.27
N HIS A 629 6.32 -1.97 -12.53
CA HIS A 629 6.08 -3.35 -12.12
C HIS A 629 6.79 -3.55 -10.77
N VAL A 630 6.25 -4.44 -9.94
CA VAL A 630 6.54 -4.46 -8.49
C VAL A 630 8.03 -4.69 -8.19
N THR A 631 8.71 -5.48 -9.02
CA THR A 631 10.12 -5.85 -8.83
C THR A 631 11.12 -4.78 -9.23
N ASN A 632 10.72 -3.73 -9.97
CA ASN A 632 11.67 -2.80 -10.58
C ASN A 632 12.28 -1.78 -9.60
N ILE A 633 11.78 -1.73 -8.36
CA ILE A 633 12.10 -0.73 -7.34
C ILE A 633 11.71 -1.30 -5.96
N ASP A 634 12.48 -1.01 -4.91
CA ASP A 634 12.03 -1.27 -3.53
C ASP A 634 11.18 -0.09 -2.97
N ALA A 635 10.55 -0.28 -1.81
CA ALA A 635 9.66 0.71 -1.21
C ALA A 635 10.36 2.03 -0.77
N LYS A 636 11.69 2.05 -0.65
CA LYS A 636 12.51 3.25 -0.41
C LYS A 636 12.94 3.95 -1.69
N GLY A 637 12.60 3.41 -2.86
CA GLY A 637 13.11 3.89 -4.15
C GLY A 637 14.48 3.33 -4.52
N GLY A 638 15.00 2.31 -3.83
CA GLY A 638 16.24 1.64 -4.23
C GLY A 638 16.05 0.83 -5.52
N VAL A 639 16.88 1.08 -6.53
CA VAL A 639 16.87 0.32 -7.79
C VAL A 639 17.65 -1.00 -7.59
N PRO A 640 17.06 -2.18 -7.82
CA PRO A 640 17.76 -3.45 -7.59
C PRO A 640 19.03 -3.61 -8.44
N LEU A 641 20.11 -4.12 -7.82
CA LEU A 641 21.35 -4.47 -8.52
C LEU A 641 21.16 -5.62 -9.52
N VAL A 642 20.27 -6.55 -9.18
CA VAL A 642 19.72 -7.60 -10.04
C VAL A 642 18.24 -7.58 -9.75
N GLU A 643 17.42 -7.31 -10.76
CA GLU A 643 15.98 -7.37 -10.61
C GLU A 643 15.52 -8.81 -10.46
N GLU A 644 14.54 -9.08 -9.59
CA GLU A 644 13.85 -10.37 -9.58
C GLU A 644 12.80 -10.39 -10.70
N ASN A 645 12.59 -11.54 -11.34
CA ASN A 645 11.61 -11.66 -12.41
C ASN A 645 10.19 -11.50 -11.84
N ASN A 646 9.50 -10.41 -12.22
CA ASN A 646 8.11 -10.09 -11.82
C ASN A 646 7.10 -11.24 -12.06
N TRP A 647 7.38 -12.16 -12.99
CA TRP A 647 6.57 -13.34 -13.29
C TRP A 647 6.99 -14.61 -12.53
N GLU A 648 8.05 -14.56 -11.73
CA GLU A 648 8.52 -15.67 -10.87
C GLU A 648 8.41 -15.36 -9.35
N VAL A 649 8.33 -14.07 -8.96
CA VAL A 649 8.28 -13.65 -7.55
C VAL A 649 6.98 -12.92 -7.16
N PRO A 650 6.48 -13.10 -5.92
CA PRO A 650 6.96 -14.06 -4.93
C PRO A 650 6.66 -15.52 -5.34
N MET A 651 7.57 -16.43 -4.96
CA MET A 651 7.50 -17.83 -5.38
C MET A 651 6.14 -18.47 -5.02
N ASN A 652 5.52 -19.16 -5.99
CA ASN A 652 4.18 -19.76 -5.97
C ASN A 652 2.99 -18.79 -6.16
N LYS A 653 3.17 -17.48 -6.00
CA LYS A 653 2.16 -16.44 -6.28
C LYS A 653 2.82 -15.24 -6.98
N PRO A 654 3.39 -15.43 -8.18
CA PRO A 654 4.10 -14.35 -8.85
C PRO A 654 3.17 -13.18 -9.15
N HIS A 655 3.69 -11.95 -9.12
CA HIS A 655 2.89 -10.78 -9.49
C HIS A 655 2.38 -10.89 -10.94
N ASN A 656 3.25 -11.33 -11.85
CA ASN A 656 3.01 -11.57 -13.28
C ASN A 656 2.17 -10.49 -13.98
N SER A 657 2.39 -9.23 -13.57
CA SER A 657 1.50 -8.09 -13.84
C SER A 657 2.27 -6.84 -14.26
N TYR A 658 1.61 -5.92 -14.95
CA TYR A 658 2.22 -4.70 -15.47
C TYR A 658 1.29 -3.50 -15.29
N ARG A 659 1.79 -2.38 -14.74
CA ARG A 659 0.94 -1.25 -14.26
C ARG A 659 -0.06 -1.71 -13.19
N ARG A 660 0.41 -2.57 -12.30
CA ARG A 660 -0.26 -3.10 -11.10
C ARG A 660 0.65 -2.89 -9.90
N ASN A 661 0.08 -2.57 -8.74
CA ASN A 661 0.81 -2.56 -7.47
C ASN A 661 0.46 -3.81 -6.64
N SER A 662 1.29 -4.19 -5.67
CA SER A 662 1.12 -5.44 -4.91
C SER A 662 0.41 -5.24 -3.58
N GLN A 663 -0.44 -6.21 -3.20
CA GLN A 663 -1.09 -6.28 -1.88
C GLN A 663 -0.14 -6.72 -0.74
N GLY A 664 1.15 -6.35 -0.80
CA GLY A 664 2.17 -6.89 0.08
C GLY A 664 2.37 -8.41 -0.07
N ALA A 665 2.79 -9.09 1.00
CA ALA A 665 3.16 -10.50 1.01
C ALA A 665 2.05 -11.47 1.49
N VAL A 666 0.97 -10.94 2.09
CA VAL A 666 -0.17 -11.70 2.61
C VAL A 666 -1.44 -11.02 2.10
N GLU A 667 -2.20 -11.72 1.27
CA GLU A 667 -3.51 -11.26 0.77
C GLU A 667 -4.46 -11.00 1.95
N ASN A 668 -5.26 -9.92 1.85
CA ASN A 668 -6.29 -9.57 2.83
C ASN A 668 -5.76 -9.42 4.27
N CYS A 669 -4.47 -9.12 4.41
CA CYS A 669 -3.81 -8.89 5.68
C CYS A 669 -4.31 -7.61 6.35
N ALA A 670 -4.57 -7.66 7.65
CA ALA A 670 -5.23 -6.59 8.40
C ALA A 670 -4.52 -6.28 9.74
N PRO A 671 -4.78 -5.11 10.34
CA PRO A 671 -4.42 -4.80 11.72
C PRO A 671 -5.33 -5.50 12.75
N ASP A 672 -4.92 -5.45 14.02
CA ASP A 672 -5.65 -5.86 15.23
C ASP A 672 -5.10 -5.03 16.40
N LEU A 673 -5.73 -3.89 16.68
CA LEU A 673 -5.32 -2.84 17.59
C LEU A 673 -5.89 -3.09 18.98
N VAL A 674 -5.04 -3.59 19.87
CA VAL A 674 -5.39 -3.83 21.26
C VAL A 674 -4.82 -2.76 22.18
N LEU A 675 -5.59 -2.40 23.21
CA LEU A 675 -5.12 -1.55 24.28
C LEU A 675 -4.59 -2.35 25.48
N GLN A 676 -3.48 -1.87 26.03
CA GLN A 676 -2.76 -2.47 27.15
C GLN A 676 -2.25 -1.38 28.11
N ASP A 677 -1.82 -1.77 29.30
CA ASP A 677 -1.11 -0.89 30.25
C ASP A 677 -1.84 0.46 30.54
N LEU A 678 -3.17 0.44 30.61
CA LEU A 678 -3.99 1.61 30.95
C LEU A 678 -3.66 2.06 32.38
N GLU A 679 -3.09 3.26 32.53
CA GLU A 679 -2.46 3.71 33.77
C GLU A 679 -2.63 5.21 34.04
N GLN A 680 -2.60 5.56 35.32
CA GLN A 680 -2.55 6.94 35.80
C GLN A 680 -1.08 7.37 35.94
N VAL A 681 -0.71 8.52 35.36
CA VAL A 681 0.62 9.09 35.50
C VAL A 681 0.65 10.12 36.63
N GLY A 682 1.41 9.83 37.69
CA GLY A 682 1.63 10.74 38.81
C GLY A 682 0.43 10.88 39.74
N MET A 683 0.26 12.06 40.37
CA MET A 683 -0.81 12.31 41.35
C MET A 683 -2.00 13.05 40.72
N CYS A 684 -3.22 12.56 40.95
CA CYS A 684 -4.44 13.28 40.58
C CYS A 684 -4.63 14.52 41.46
N LEU A 685 -4.51 15.71 40.85
CA LEU A 685 -4.64 16.99 41.55
C LEU A 685 -5.77 17.82 40.93
N ALA A 686 -5.45 18.95 40.29
CA ALA A 686 -6.44 19.70 39.50
C ALA A 686 -6.67 19.05 38.13
N ASP A 687 -5.59 18.47 37.59
CA ASP A 687 -5.53 17.75 36.34
C ASP A 687 -5.07 16.31 36.63
N VAL A 688 -5.41 15.39 35.73
CA VAL A 688 -5.08 13.96 35.75
C VAL A 688 -4.43 13.63 34.42
N THR A 689 -3.31 12.92 34.45
CA THR A 689 -2.67 12.38 33.24
C THR A 689 -2.89 10.88 33.22
N ILE A 690 -3.35 10.38 32.08
CA ILE A 690 -3.71 8.98 31.84
C ILE A 690 -2.93 8.55 30.60
N LYS A 691 -2.29 7.39 30.65
CA LYS A 691 -1.61 6.77 29.52
C LYS A 691 -2.20 5.40 29.20
N VAL A 692 -2.08 4.98 27.95
CA VAL A 692 -2.39 3.61 27.51
C VAL A 692 -1.46 3.23 26.38
N ARG A 693 -1.12 1.95 26.27
CA ARG A 693 -0.34 1.41 25.16
C ARG A 693 -1.27 0.84 24.11
N VAL A 694 -1.13 1.31 22.87
CA VAL A 694 -1.72 0.73 21.67
C VAL A 694 -0.73 -0.30 21.13
N CYS A 695 -1.19 -1.51 20.81
CA CYS A 695 -0.38 -2.55 20.20
C CYS A 695 -1.10 -3.12 18.98
N ASN A 696 -0.38 -3.35 17.89
CA ASN A 696 -0.90 -3.99 16.70
C ASN A 696 -0.55 -5.49 16.70
N GLN A 697 -1.51 -6.34 17.00
CA GLN A 697 -1.42 -7.81 16.93
C GLN A 697 -1.79 -8.36 15.54
N GLY A 698 -2.09 -7.48 14.58
CA GLY A 698 -2.41 -7.86 13.21
C GLY A 698 -1.17 -8.18 12.38
N CYS A 699 -1.37 -8.49 11.10
CA CYS A 699 -0.26 -8.70 10.17
C CYS A 699 0.03 -7.49 9.28
N LEU A 700 -0.91 -6.54 9.17
CA LEU A 700 -0.72 -5.27 8.47
C LEU A 700 -0.38 -4.18 9.49
N GLY A 701 0.52 -3.27 9.14
CA GLY A 701 0.74 -2.06 9.93
C GLY A 701 -0.45 -1.10 9.85
N VAL A 702 -0.41 -0.06 10.66
CA VAL A 702 -1.28 1.13 10.54
C VAL A 702 -0.44 2.39 10.56
N GLY A 703 -0.92 3.44 9.90
CA GLY A 703 -0.25 4.73 9.84
C GLY A 703 -0.26 5.51 11.15
N PRO A 704 0.39 6.69 11.18
CA PRO A 704 0.19 7.66 12.26
C PRO A 704 -1.25 8.20 12.25
N GLY A 705 -1.72 8.73 13.38
CA GLY A 705 -3.05 9.34 13.48
C GLY A 705 -4.16 8.43 14.01
N VAL A 706 -3.85 7.20 14.43
CA VAL A 706 -4.82 6.27 15.03
C VAL A 706 -5.40 6.89 16.30
N LYS A 707 -6.72 6.99 16.36
CA LYS A 707 -7.42 7.68 17.44
C LYS A 707 -7.60 6.77 18.65
N VAL A 708 -7.35 7.32 19.83
CA VAL A 708 -7.58 6.67 21.12
C VAL A 708 -8.45 7.58 21.99
N THR A 709 -9.67 7.13 22.27
CA THR A 709 -10.62 7.86 23.10
C THR A 709 -10.58 7.36 24.54
N PHE A 710 -10.36 8.29 25.47
CA PHE A 710 -10.47 8.05 26.91
C PHE A 710 -11.86 8.46 27.39
N SER A 711 -12.48 7.63 28.22
CA SER A 711 -13.80 7.84 28.79
C SER A 711 -13.83 7.53 30.29
N GLU A 712 -14.81 8.10 30.99
CA GLU A 712 -15.05 7.88 32.42
C GLU A 712 -16.55 7.62 32.64
N GLU A 713 -16.89 6.68 33.53
CA GLU A 713 -18.26 6.14 33.66
C GLU A 713 -19.34 7.22 33.94
N ASP A 714 -19.04 8.22 34.77
CA ASP A 714 -19.98 9.29 35.13
C ASP A 714 -19.83 10.55 34.23
N ALA A 715 -18.62 10.85 33.75
CA ALA A 715 -18.34 12.05 32.95
C ALA A 715 -18.49 11.87 31.42
N GLY A 716 -18.43 10.64 30.91
CA GLY A 716 -18.40 10.33 29.48
C GLY A 716 -17.01 10.50 28.87
N VAL A 717 -16.94 10.87 27.59
CA VAL A 717 -15.67 11.09 26.88
C VAL A 717 -14.86 12.21 27.55
N LEU A 718 -13.66 11.86 28.01
CA LEU A 718 -12.67 12.79 28.57
C LEU A 718 -11.93 13.52 27.46
N GLY A 719 -11.63 12.81 26.36
CA GLY A 719 -11.06 13.34 25.14
C GLY A 719 -10.42 12.23 24.31
N THR A 720 -10.03 12.60 23.09
CA THR A 720 -9.38 11.73 22.10
C THR A 720 -7.98 12.26 21.83
N VAL A 721 -7.02 11.35 21.68
CA VAL A 721 -5.65 11.63 21.24
C VAL A 721 -5.32 10.75 20.03
N GLU A 722 -4.24 11.05 19.33
CA GLU A 722 -3.82 10.36 18.11
C GLU A 722 -2.40 9.79 18.31
N THR A 723 -2.09 8.67 17.67
CA THR A 723 -0.70 8.16 17.57
C THR A 723 0.14 9.12 16.73
N ASP A 724 1.40 9.35 17.13
CA ASP A 724 2.33 10.23 16.42
C ASP A 724 3.29 9.50 15.46
N ALA A 725 3.22 8.17 15.40
CA ALA A 725 3.98 7.32 14.49
C ALA A 725 3.10 6.16 13.95
N ALA A 726 3.56 5.53 12.87
CA ALA A 726 2.99 4.29 12.37
C ALA A 726 3.21 3.14 13.37
N ILE A 727 2.23 2.26 13.53
CA ILE A 727 2.32 1.04 14.34
C ILE A 727 2.35 -0.16 13.41
N ALA A 728 3.57 -0.59 13.09
CA ALA A 728 3.80 -1.81 12.33
C ALA A 728 3.21 -3.07 13.01
N ALA A 729 2.99 -4.12 12.24
CA ALA A 729 2.59 -5.42 12.75
C ALA A 729 3.54 -5.89 13.88
N GLY A 730 2.96 -6.29 15.00
CA GLY A 730 3.66 -6.70 16.22
C GLY A 730 4.19 -5.57 17.10
N ALA A 731 4.18 -4.30 16.64
CA ALA A 731 4.71 -3.17 17.39
C ALA A 731 3.66 -2.52 18.32
N CYS A 732 4.13 -1.66 19.22
CA CYS A 732 3.29 -0.88 20.12
C CYS A 732 3.74 0.59 20.19
N GLN A 733 2.80 1.47 20.56
CA GLN A 733 3.02 2.88 20.90
C GLN A 733 2.20 3.26 22.14
N THR A 734 2.81 4.01 23.06
CA THR A 734 2.10 4.62 24.20
C THR A 734 1.54 6.00 23.80
N VAL A 735 0.27 6.27 24.16
CA VAL A 735 -0.37 7.59 24.04
C VAL A 735 -0.80 8.10 25.41
N GLU A 736 -0.78 9.43 25.60
CA GLU A 736 -1.14 10.08 26.87
C GLU A 736 -2.15 11.20 26.68
N ILE A 737 -3.12 11.33 27.60
CA ILE A 737 -4.02 12.48 27.70
C ILE A 737 -3.89 13.13 29.09
N THR A 738 -3.93 14.46 29.13
CA THR A 738 -4.05 15.23 30.38
C THR A 738 -5.34 16.03 30.40
N VAL A 739 -6.23 15.70 31.34
CA VAL A 739 -7.56 16.30 31.47
C VAL A 739 -7.76 16.91 32.86
N PRO A 740 -8.60 17.95 33.02
CA PRO A 740 -9.07 18.38 34.33
C PRO A 740 -9.78 17.23 35.06
N SER A 741 -9.63 17.13 36.39
CA SER A 741 -10.29 16.13 37.24
C SER A 741 -11.79 16.00 36.90
N PRO A 742 -12.26 14.86 36.34
CA PRO A 742 -13.59 14.73 35.76
C PRO A 742 -14.73 14.78 36.79
N GLY A 743 -14.46 14.40 38.04
CA GLY A 743 -15.45 14.38 39.11
C GLY A 743 -14.83 14.40 40.50
N ASN A 744 -15.47 13.69 41.44
CA ASN A 744 -14.85 13.33 42.71
C ASN A 744 -14.22 11.94 42.56
N PRO A 745 -12.97 11.72 42.99
CA PRO A 745 -12.35 10.40 42.93
C PRO A 745 -13.05 9.34 43.81
N PRO A 746 -12.86 8.04 43.54
CA PRO A 746 -12.10 7.49 42.41
C PRO A 746 -12.81 7.64 41.06
N PHE A 747 -12.05 7.56 39.97
CA PHE A 747 -12.57 7.60 38.58
C PHE A 747 -12.56 6.20 37.98
N HIS A 748 -13.57 5.88 37.17
CA HIS A 748 -13.66 4.60 36.47
C HIS A 748 -13.38 4.84 34.99
N VAL A 749 -12.10 4.72 34.61
CA VAL A 749 -11.60 5.12 33.30
C VAL A 749 -11.51 3.92 32.37
N SER A 750 -12.07 4.06 31.17
CA SER A 750 -11.85 3.15 30.03
C SER A 750 -11.13 3.88 28.90
N ALA A 751 -10.48 3.12 28.03
CA ALA A 751 -9.97 3.62 26.76
C ALA A 751 -10.40 2.69 25.62
N THR A 752 -10.58 3.27 24.43
CA THR A 752 -10.90 2.56 23.18
C THR A 752 -9.98 3.09 22.08
N VAL A 753 -9.28 2.19 21.36
CA VAL A 753 -8.53 2.51 20.15
C VAL A 753 -9.44 2.40 18.94
N ASP A 754 -9.07 3.10 17.86
CA ASP A 754 -9.90 3.32 16.69
C ASP A 754 -11.30 3.86 17.05
N ASP A 755 -11.32 4.89 17.91
CA ASP A 755 -12.55 5.61 18.24
C ASP A 755 -12.27 7.12 18.28
N ASP A 756 -13.02 7.88 17.50
CA ASP A 756 -13.00 9.35 17.50
C ASP A 756 -13.90 9.99 18.58
N GLY A 757 -14.49 9.15 19.44
CA GLY A 757 -15.43 9.51 20.51
C GLY A 757 -16.89 9.44 20.08
N MET A 758 -17.16 8.99 18.85
CA MET A 758 -18.51 8.71 18.35
C MET A 758 -18.91 7.23 18.48
N GLY A 759 -17.98 6.34 18.85
CA GLY A 759 -18.22 4.90 19.06
C GLY A 759 -18.31 4.11 17.77
N MET A 760 -17.47 4.44 16.78
CA MET A 760 -17.37 3.79 15.48
C MET A 760 -15.89 3.71 15.08
N GLY A 761 -15.44 2.53 14.66
CA GLY A 761 -14.14 2.32 14.01
C GLY A 761 -14.02 3.10 12.70
N ALA A 762 -12.78 3.46 12.36
CA ALA A 762 -12.36 4.02 11.09
C ALA A 762 -11.46 3.06 10.30
N LEU A 763 -10.84 2.06 10.95
CA LEU A 763 -10.01 1.03 10.35
C LEU A 763 -10.79 -0.29 10.29
N ASN A 764 -10.48 -1.14 9.30
CA ASN A 764 -10.97 -2.52 9.25
C ASN A 764 -9.93 -3.48 9.82
N GLU A 765 -10.27 -4.11 10.93
CA GLU A 765 -9.44 -5.01 11.70
C GLU A 765 -9.87 -6.47 11.52
N CYS A 766 -8.97 -7.44 11.75
CA CYS A 766 -9.39 -8.85 11.73
C CYS A 766 -10.19 -9.25 12.98
N ILE A 767 -10.11 -8.44 14.05
CA ILE A 767 -10.94 -8.53 15.25
C ILE A 767 -11.29 -7.09 15.64
N GLU A 768 -12.58 -6.75 15.59
CA GLU A 768 -13.10 -5.39 15.91
C GLU A 768 -13.56 -5.26 17.38
N ASP A 769 -13.87 -6.39 18.02
CA ASP A 769 -14.57 -6.44 19.31
C ASP A 769 -13.61 -6.32 20.53
N ASN A 770 -12.30 -6.11 20.32
CA ASN A 770 -11.24 -6.11 21.34
C ASN A 770 -10.51 -4.75 21.54
N ASN A 771 -10.92 -3.70 20.85
CA ASN A 771 -10.29 -2.37 20.88
C ASN A 771 -10.41 -1.61 22.22
N SER A 772 -11.13 -2.16 23.21
CA SER A 772 -11.44 -1.48 24.48
C SER A 772 -10.80 -2.14 25.70
N ILE A 773 -10.24 -1.32 26.59
CA ILE A 773 -9.72 -1.72 27.91
C ILE A 773 -10.40 -0.93 29.04
N GLY A 774 -10.62 -1.61 30.17
CA GLY A 774 -11.23 -1.04 31.38
C GLY A 774 -12.71 -1.42 31.59
N PRO A 775 -13.43 -0.74 32.49
CA PRO A 775 -12.96 0.38 33.30
C PRO A 775 -11.94 -0.03 34.37
N LYS A 776 -10.92 0.81 34.60
CA LYS A 776 -9.93 0.69 35.66
C LYS A 776 -10.17 1.80 36.70
N GLU A 777 -10.14 1.44 37.98
CA GLU A 777 -10.25 2.43 39.07
C GLU A 777 -8.95 3.26 39.17
N MET A 778 -9.08 4.58 39.16
CA MET A 778 -7.98 5.54 39.21
C MET A 778 -8.21 6.60 40.29
N CYS A 779 -7.14 7.30 40.67
CA CYS A 779 -7.15 8.45 41.58
C CYS A 779 -7.70 8.16 42.98
N ILE A 780 -7.48 6.96 43.50
CA ILE A 780 -8.07 6.46 44.75
C ILE A 780 -7.83 7.44 45.91
N SER A 781 -8.91 7.78 46.62
CA SER A 781 -8.91 8.82 47.65
C SER A 781 -8.26 8.34 48.95
N ILE A 782 -6.94 8.51 49.08
CA ILE A 782 -6.20 8.35 50.33
C ILE A 782 -6.78 9.33 51.39
N GLY A 783 -7.42 8.78 52.43
CA GLY A 783 -8.30 9.51 53.37
C GLY A 783 -7.65 10.45 54.39
#